data_AF-A0A554KW87-F1
#
_entry.id   AF-A0A554KW87-F1
#
_cell.length_a   1.000
_cell.length_b   1.000
_cell.length_c   1.000
_cell.angle_alpha   90.00
_cell.angle_beta   90.00
_cell.angle_gamma   90.00
#
_symmetry.space_group_name_H-M   'P 1'
#
loop_
_entity.id
_entity.type
_entity.pdbx_description
1 polymer ?
#
loop_
_entity_poly.entity_id
_entity_poly.type
_entity_poly.pdbx_seq_one_letter_code
_entity_poly.pdbx_strand_id
1 'polypeptide(L)'
;MCREIRKIISFILLSGLFLSPPLIALAQVEFNPQFIISDEEMQSTANWTQTDVQKFLQDRGSYLATLVAEDPDGLFKSAAEIIYDTAVKYQINPKFLLVTLQKEQSLITDDTPTQKQLDWATGYGVCDSCDLNGDSLLKYKGFGKQVDNAGGLIRWYYNNTDKSFVKKKDQNTTIDNQIIIPQSWATAFLYTYTPHIHGNKNFWRIWNTWFSQIYPNGTLLRSASSSEVWLIQNNIKRKFKNQSTLLSRADPKMIVTVQESELSNYQTGQEISFPNYSVLKTASSFYLLDYDTLRPFASADVVRQIGYNPDEFIEITDADIVGYQLGSVINASTTAPQGIVYQITDLNNSYYLFKDSTLYPITDKNIIATNYKDLAIEKHQLKDIKNLPVADLPLNFKDGTLLRVTDSSNVYVIENGKKRLIADVDTFAALGYNRNNVISVSAITAANILNGEPIFINGSLISSRNKYLGDSEVKVDDLFGSKIPSYLVAEYPSGRIISGKNIDKPRSIASMVKLLVGYEALNQDFNLAKFSVYSKTKNGAPGNNLALRNGAVIKNADLFNAMLIGSTNNTARLIGQSSGLSEASFIENINKRLENWGADDTKIVDVTGLDGKNKSTPRNLLKIFTRILDNPNLKTSLSKTKYTFKELPSKVGAKSHAISTPNKLVPLANANYKIIASKTGSTNEAGVVTVMLIETIKTKKQYTIITMGSTDIKNQEANKIAKWISTGKVKITSN
;
A
#
# COMPACT_ATOMS: atom_id res chain seq x y z
N MET A 1 -48.31 -35.76 26.48
CA MET A 1 -49.20 -35.16 25.46
C MET A 1 -49.34 -33.67 25.75
N CYS A 2 -48.84 -32.85 24.82
CA CYS A 2 -49.08 -31.41 24.65
C CYS A 2 -48.82 -30.40 25.78
N ARG A 3 -47.55 -29.99 25.93
CA ARG A 3 -47.08 -28.59 26.07
C ARG A 3 -45.55 -28.63 26.02
N GLU A 4 -44.91 -27.69 25.31
CA GLU A 4 -43.44 -27.50 25.11
C GLU A 4 -42.91 -27.67 23.66
N ILE A 5 -43.63 -27.21 22.63
CA ILE A 5 -43.01 -26.86 21.33
C ILE A 5 -43.66 -25.58 20.80
N ARG A 6 -43.31 -24.42 21.35
CA ARG A 6 -43.57 -23.10 20.75
C ARG A 6 -42.60 -22.08 21.33
N LYS A 7 -41.44 -21.91 20.69
CA LYS A 7 -40.61 -20.68 20.71
C LYS A 7 -39.51 -20.71 19.64
N ILE A 8 -39.82 -21.31 18.50
CA ILE A 8 -39.08 -21.12 17.25
C ILE A 8 -40.15 -20.62 16.27
N ILE A 9 -39.83 -19.57 15.50
CA ILE A 9 -40.72 -18.81 14.61
C ILE A 9 -41.43 -17.64 15.32
N SER A 10 -40.75 -16.50 15.41
CA SER A 10 -41.35 -15.16 15.38
C SER A 10 -40.24 -14.15 15.14
N PHE A 11 -39.95 -13.83 13.88
CA PHE A 11 -39.32 -12.55 13.52
C PHE A 11 -39.38 -12.30 12.01
N ILE A 12 -40.57 -12.05 11.44
CA ILE A 12 -40.70 -11.25 10.22
C ILE A 12 -42.02 -10.44 10.29
N LEU A 13 -41.90 -9.15 9.95
CA LEU A 13 -42.90 -8.18 9.45
C LEU A 13 -43.76 -7.38 10.46
N LEU A 14 -43.32 -6.15 10.75
CA LEU A 14 -43.96 -4.84 10.44
C LEU A 14 -43.02 -3.76 11.04
N SER A 15 -42.73 -2.60 10.47
CA SER A 15 -43.42 -1.75 9.50
C SER A 15 -42.40 -0.75 8.91
N GLY A 16 -42.69 -0.26 7.70
CA GLY A 16 -41.83 0.61 6.94
C GLY A 16 -41.66 2.01 7.54
N LEU A 17 -40.39 2.39 7.68
CA LEU A 17 -39.91 3.76 7.54
C LEU A 17 -38.75 3.64 6.56
N PHE A 18 -38.92 4.16 5.34
CA PHE A 18 -37.82 4.42 4.42
C PHE A 18 -36.94 5.51 5.04
N LEU A 19 -36.11 5.13 6.00
CA LEU A 19 -34.85 5.81 6.24
C LEU A 19 -33.93 5.31 5.15
N SER A 20 -33.76 6.13 4.12
CA SER A 20 -32.59 6.07 3.24
C SER A 20 -31.39 5.69 4.11
N PRO A 21 -30.59 4.66 3.78
CA PRO A 21 -29.36 4.44 4.52
C PRO A 21 -28.62 5.78 4.50
N PRO A 22 -28.15 6.30 5.65
CA PRO A 22 -27.23 7.41 5.60
C PRO A 22 -26.14 6.97 4.62
N LEU A 23 -25.95 7.75 3.56
CA LEU A 23 -24.72 7.74 2.80
C LEU A 23 -23.64 8.05 3.83
N ILE A 24 -23.12 7.00 4.47
CA ILE A 24 -21.95 7.11 5.32
C ILE A 24 -20.84 7.35 4.32
N ALA A 25 -20.59 8.64 4.09
CA ALA A 25 -19.40 9.11 3.44
C ALA A 25 -18.23 8.45 4.17
N LEU A 26 -17.36 7.82 3.39
CA LEU A 26 -16.03 7.42 3.83
C LEU A 26 -15.42 8.64 4.51
N ALA A 27 -15.26 8.62 5.83
CA ALA A 27 -14.38 9.57 6.48
C ALA A 27 -12.95 9.15 6.12
N GLN A 28 -12.55 9.47 4.89
CA GLN A 28 -11.15 9.76 4.61
C GLN A 28 -10.71 10.70 5.74
N VAL A 29 -9.57 10.47 6.38
CA VAL A 29 -9.00 11.51 7.26
C VAL A 29 -8.72 12.67 6.30
N GLU A 30 -9.69 13.54 6.17
CA GLU A 30 -9.62 14.67 5.27
C GLU A 30 -8.58 15.60 5.88
N PHE A 31 -7.73 16.17 5.02
CA PHE A 31 -6.78 17.15 5.48
C PHE A 31 -7.55 18.28 6.17
N ASN A 32 -7.41 18.36 7.49
CA ASN A 32 -8.01 19.41 8.28
C ASN A 32 -7.03 20.59 8.36
N PRO A 33 -7.25 21.70 7.62
CA PRO A 33 -6.34 22.84 7.68
C PRO A 33 -6.35 23.52 9.07
N GLN A 34 -7.31 23.23 9.93
CA GLN A 34 -7.37 23.75 11.30
C GLN A 34 -6.49 22.95 12.26
N PHE A 35 -6.16 21.69 11.95
CA PHE A 35 -5.35 20.81 12.81
C PHE A 35 -4.46 19.90 11.97
N ILE A 36 -3.18 20.26 11.89
CA ILE A 36 -2.18 19.54 11.10
C ILE A 36 -1.46 18.49 11.95
N ILE A 37 -1.02 18.89 13.14
CA ILE A 37 -0.23 18.07 14.06
C ILE A 37 -0.40 18.61 15.48
N SER A 38 -0.36 17.74 16.48
CA SER A 38 -0.40 18.14 17.89
C SER A 38 0.93 18.70 18.40
N ASP A 39 0.87 19.44 19.52
CA ASP A 39 2.06 19.93 20.22
C ASP A 39 2.90 18.79 20.83
N GLU A 40 2.26 17.69 21.20
CA GLU A 40 2.92 16.49 21.71
C GLU A 40 3.71 15.78 20.60
N GLU A 41 3.09 15.58 19.43
CA GLU A 41 3.77 15.00 18.27
C GLU A 41 4.95 15.86 17.80
N MET A 42 4.83 17.20 17.83
CA MET A 42 5.91 18.11 17.46
C MET A 42 7.08 18.10 18.43
N GLN A 43 6.84 17.89 19.73
CA GLN A 43 7.87 17.97 20.79
C GLN A 43 8.38 16.60 21.28
N SER A 44 7.78 15.49 20.84
CA SER A 44 8.17 14.14 21.26
C SER A 44 9.59 13.77 20.80
N THR A 45 10.51 13.66 21.76
CA THR A 45 11.89 13.19 21.53
C THR A 45 12.11 11.72 21.92
N ALA A 46 11.18 11.12 22.66
CA ALA A 46 11.38 9.86 23.37
C ALA A 46 11.46 8.60 22.48
N ASN A 47 11.06 8.69 21.22
CA ASN A 47 10.80 7.51 20.41
C ASN A 47 11.88 7.19 19.36
N TRP A 48 12.81 8.11 19.07
CA TRP A 48 13.78 7.96 17.98
C TRP A 48 15.20 8.31 18.44
N THR A 49 16.13 7.39 18.21
CA THR A 49 17.57 7.56 18.41
C THR A 49 18.24 8.07 17.11
N GLN A 50 19.51 8.49 17.20
CA GLN A 50 20.34 8.74 16.02
C GLN A 50 20.35 7.54 15.06
N THR A 51 20.35 6.32 15.60
CA THR A 51 20.32 5.08 14.79
C THR A 51 19.02 4.96 14.02
N ASP A 52 17.88 5.33 14.61
CA ASP A 52 16.58 5.31 13.92
C ASP A 52 16.55 6.32 12.77
N VAL A 53 17.11 7.52 12.97
CA VAL A 53 17.26 8.53 11.90
C VAL A 53 18.14 7.98 10.78
N GLN A 54 19.31 7.42 11.11
CA GLN A 54 20.24 6.84 10.13
C GLN A 54 19.57 5.72 9.33
N LYS A 55 18.84 4.83 10.02
CA LYS A 55 18.14 3.72 9.39
C LYS A 55 17.00 4.19 8.50
N PHE A 56 16.25 5.20 8.94
CA PHE A 56 15.19 5.83 8.14
C PHE A 56 15.70 6.42 6.82
N LEU A 57 16.88 7.06 6.83
CA LEU A 57 17.53 7.59 5.64
C LEU A 57 18.00 6.46 4.71
N GLN A 58 18.63 5.41 5.25
CA GLN A 58 19.07 4.23 4.50
C GLN A 58 17.90 3.49 3.84
N ASP A 59 16.81 3.28 4.58
CA ASP A 59 15.61 2.56 4.12
C ASP A 59 14.89 3.29 2.97
N ARG A 60 15.18 4.58 2.78
CA ARG A 60 14.64 5.41 1.69
C ARG A 60 15.63 5.67 0.56
N GLY A 61 16.82 5.05 0.62
CA GLY A 61 17.86 5.25 -0.38
C GLY A 61 18.35 6.71 -0.46
N SER A 62 18.19 7.48 0.62
CA SER A 62 18.57 8.89 0.66
C SER A 62 20.07 9.05 0.52
N TYR A 63 20.52 10.03 -0.27
CA TYR A 63 21.91 10.47 -0.26
C TYR A 63 22.39 10.89 1.14
N LEU A 64 21.47 11.47 1.95
CA LEU A 64 21.78 11.88 3.32
C LEU A 64 22.24 10.72 4.21
N ALA A 65 21.89 9.47 3.88
CA ALA A 65 22.35 8.30 4.62
C ALA A 65 23.88 8.16 4.64
N THR A 66 24.58 8.77 3.68
CA THR A 66 26.03 8.77 3.56
C THR A 66 26.66 10.16 3.63
N LEU A 67 25.84 11.20 3.77
CA LEU A 67 26.31 12.57 3.81
C LEU A 67 27.04 12.84 5.14
N VAL A 68 28.24 13.39 5.01
CA VAL A 68 28.96 14.07 6.08
C VAL A 68 28.96 15.56 5.76
N ALA A 69 28.48 16.38 6.69
CA ALA A 69 28.37 17.82 6.52
C ALA A 69 28.86 18.55 7.77
N GLU A 70 29.25 19.81 7.59
CA GLU A 70 29.56 20.72 8.68
C GLU A 70 28.28 21.05 9.46
N ASP A 71 28.32 20.90 10.78
CA ASP A 71 27.29 21.30 11.71
C ASP A 71 27.39 22.82 12.03
N PRO A 72 26.48 23.40 12.82
CA PRO A 72 26.52 24.83 13.15
C PRO A 72 27.79 25.30 13.87
N ASP A 73 28.50 24.38 14.55
CA ASP A 73 29.71 24.65 15.32
C ASP A 73 30.99 24.42 14.50
N GLY A 74 30.86 24.08 13.21
CA GLY A 74 31.98 23.85 12.30
C GLY A 74 32.53 22.42 12.30
N LEU A 75 31.85 21.49 12.99
CA LEU A 75 32.28 20.09 13.09
C LEU A 75 31.63 19.25 11.99
N PHE A 76 32.41 18.36 11.38
CA PHE A 76 31.89 17.44 10.36
C PHE A 76 31.22 16.24 11.01
N LYS A 77 29.91 16.11 10.80
CA LYS A 77 29.07 15.04 11.35
C LYS A 77 28.24 14.36 10.26
N SER A 78 27.75 13.16 10.54
CA SER A 78 26.78 12.51 9.67
C SER A 78 25.47 13.31 9.64
N ALA A 79 24.73 13.27 8.53
CA ALA A 79 23.43 13.94 8.46
C ALA A 79 22.44 13.43 9.52
N ALA A 80 22.49 12.13 9.83
CA ALA A 80 21.65 11.53 10.87
C ALA A 80 21.95 12.09 12.26
N GLU A 81 23.23 12.28 12.59
CA GLU A 81 23.68 12.89 13.83
C GLU A 81 23.26 14.35 13.92
N ILE A 82 23.47 15.14 12.87
CA ILE A 82 23.04 16.55 12.80
C ILE A 82 21.53 16.68 13.07
N ILE A 83 20.71 15.84 12.42
CA ILE A 83 19.26 15.83 12.61
C ILE A 83 18.90 15.47 14.06
N TYR A 84 19.52 14.42 14.60
CA TYR A 84 19.25 13.95 15.97
C TYR A 84 19.69 14.97 17.03
N ASP A 85 20.92 15.48 16.94
CA ASP A 85 21.47 16.48 17.85
C ASP A 85 20.60 17.75 17.86
N THR A 86 20.18 18.21 16.68
CA THR A 86 19.26 19.36 16.54
C THR A 86 17.94 19.09 17.23
N ALA A 87 17.35 17.91 17.01
CA ALA A 87 16.08 17.51 17.60
C ALA A 87 16.16 17.49 19.14
N VAL A 88 17.24 16.93 19.69
CA VAL A 88 17.50 16.89 21.14
C VAL A 88 17.73 18.30 21.69
N LYS A 89 18.63 19.07 21.07
CA LYS A 89 19.00 20.45 21.47
C LYS A 89 17.78 21.36 21.58
N TYR A 90 16.87 21.28 20.62
CA TYR A 90 15.67 22.12 20.58
C TYR A 90 14.41 21.42 21.08
N GLN A 91 14.52 20.21 21.66
CA GLN A 91 13.40 19.45 22.20
C GLN A 91 12.23 19.30 21.19
N ILE A 92 12.54 19.02 19.94
CA ILE A 92 11.56 18.78 18.88
C ILE A 92 11.68 17.35 18.37
N ASN A 93 10.63 16.86 17.73
CA ASN A 93 10.61 15.52 17.17
C ASN A 93 11.51 15.45 15.92
N PRO A 94 12.48 14.51 15.83
CA PRO A 94 13.31 14.36 14.63
C PRO A 94 12.48 14.04 13.37
N LYS A 95 11.28 13.45 13.53
CA LYS A 95 10.32 13.22 12.44
C LYS A 95 9.90 14.51 11.74
N PHE A 96 9.80 15.63 12.48
CA PHE A 96 9.48 16.94 11.90
C PHE A 96 10.59 17.40 10.95
N LEU A 97 11.86 17.31 11.37
CA LEU A 97 13.00 17.70 10.54
C LEU A 97 13.07 16.84 9.27
N LEU A 98 12.82 15.53 9.38
CA LEU A 98 12.76 14.62 8.24
C LEU A 98 11.64 14.99 7.26
N VAL A 99 10.43 15.29 7.75
CA VAL A 99 9.32 15.74 6.90
C VAL A 99 9.66 17.07 6.23
N THR A 100 10.25 18.01 6.96
CA THR A 100 10.64 19.32 6.43
C THR A 100 11.69 19.18 5.32
N LEU A 101 12.75 18.41 5.53
CA LEU A 101 13.78 18.13 4.50
C LEU A 101 13.18 17.53 3.22
N GLN A 102 12.16 16.68 3.35
CA GLN A 102 11.45 16.13 2.20
C GLN A 102 10.51 17.12 1.54
N LYS A 103 9.72 17.85 2.33
CA LYS A 103 8.73 18.82 1.85
C LYS A 103 9.41 19.94 1.07
N GLU A 104 10.56 20.40 1.55
CA GLU A 104 11.26 21.57 1.03
C GLU A 104 12.20 21.24 -0.13
N GLN A 105 13.00 20.17 -0.01
CA GLN A 105 14.05 19.86 -1.00
C GLN A 105 14.05 18.41 -1.47
N SER A 106 13.06 17.60 -1.09
CA SER A 106 12.95 16.17 -1.42
C SER A 106 14.12 15.28 -0.96
N LEU A 107 14.96 15.78 -0.04
CA LEU A 107 16.25 15.16 0.30
C LEU A 107 16.16 13.76 0.92
N ILE A 108 15.03 13.42 1.53
CA ILE A 108 14.86 12.10 2.16
C ILE A 108 14.70 10.97 1.12
N THR A 109 14.25 11.28 -0.10
CA THR A 109 13.99 10.28 -1.15
C THR A 109 14.84 10.51 -2.40
N ASP A 110 15.77 11.46 -2.33
CA ASP A 110 16.71 11.80 -3.40
C ASP A 110 18.07 11.15 -3.12
N ASP A 111 18.53 10.31 -4.05
CA ASP A 111 19.82 9.62 -4.00
C ASP A 111 20.95 10.42 -4.67
N THR A 112 20.60 11.51 -5.38
CA THR A 112 21.52 12.33 -6.16
C THR A 112 21.19 13.84 -6.05
N PRO A 113 21.05 14.39 -4.84
CA PRO A 113 20.68 15.79 -4.65
C PRO A 113 21.77 16.74 -5.13
N THR A 114 21.35 17.89 -5.61
CA THR A 114 22.24 18.99 -5.97
C THR A 114 22.83 19.66 -4.73
N GLN A 115 24.00 20.29 -4.89
CA GLN A 115 24.57 21.09 -3.79
C GLN A 115 23.63 22.21 -3.35
N LYS A 116 22.86 22.80 -4.28
CA LYS A 116 21.85 23.82 -3.95
C LYS A 116 20.77 23.28 -2.99
N GLN A 117 20.30 22.05 -3.22
CA GLN A 117 19.34 21.41 -2.31
C GLN A 117 19.96 21.23 -0.92
N LEU A 118 21.23 20.82 -0.82
CA LEU A 118 21.91 20.65 0.48
C LEU A 118 22.16 21.99 1.18
N ASP A 119 22.51 23.03 0.42
CA ASP A 119 22.79 24.37 0.94
C ASP A 119 21.53 25.04 1.51
N TRP A 120 20.35 24.67 1.00
CA TRP A 120 19.04 25.23 1.38
C TRP A 120 18.05 24.13 1.80
N ALA A 121 18.55 23.12 2.51
CA ALA A 121 17.90 21.85 2.80
C ALA A 121 16.48 21.94 3.40
N THR A 122 16.19 23.00 4.14
CA THR A 122 14.89 23.21 4.80
C THR A 122 14.15 24.45 4.27
N GLY A 123 14.72 25.13 3.27
CA GLY A 123 14.21 26.41 2.78
C GLY A 123 14.35 27.56 3.79
N TYR A 124 15.04 27.35 4.93
CA TYR A 124 15.17 28.36 5.96
C TYR A 124 15.86 29.62 5.42
N GLY A 125 15.20 30.76 5.57
CA GLY A 125 15.67 32.06 5.11
C GLY A 125 15.45 32.35 3.63
N VAL A 126 14.92 31.41 2.84
CA VAL A 126 14.72 31.59 1.39
C VAL A 126 13.30 32.08 1.09
N CYS A 127 13.18 33.15 0.33
CA CYS A 127 11.93 33.70 -0.19
C CYS A 127 11.90 33.68 -1.74
N ASP A 128 10.72 33.78 -2.35
CA ASP A 128 10.54 33.67 -3.81
C ASP A 128 11.36 34.68 -4.64
N SER A 129 11.72 35.82 -4.05
CA SER A 129 12.50 36.90 -4.68
C SER A 129 13.91 37.08 -4.09
N CYS A 130 14.35 36.16 -3.22
CA CYS A 130 15.61 36.30 -2.49
C CYS A 130 16.84 36.05 -3.39
N ASP A 131 17.85 36.91 -3.29
CA ASP A 131 19.17 36.65 -3.89
C ASP A 131 19.97 35.70 -2.99
N LEU A 132 20.10 34.45 -3.43
CA LEU A 132 20.81 33.39 -2.70
C LEU A 132 22.31 33.67 -2.54
N ASN A 133 22.87 34.67 -3.22
CA ASN A 133 24.26 35.08 -3.09
C ASN A 133 24.44 36.31 -2.20
N GLY A 134 23.36 36.88 -1.64
CA GLY A 134 23.44 38.02 -0.73
C GLY A 134 24.02 37.64 0.65
N ASP A 135 24.85 38.52 1.21
CA ASP A 135 25.56 38.32 2.48
C ASP A 135 24.62 37.97 3.66
N SER A 136 23.38 38.46 3.63
CA SER A 136 22.37 38.19 4.66
C SER A 136 21.93 36.73 4.74
N LEU A 137 22.03 36.00 3.63
CA LEU A 137 21.60 34.60 3.52
C LEU A 137 22.77 33.62 3.59
N LEU A 138 23.98 34.03 3.20
CA LEU A 138 25.18 33.18 3.24
C LEU A 138 25.44 32.55 4.61
N LYS A 139 25.06 33.23 5.71
CA LYS A 139 25.18 32.69 7.07
C LYS A 139 24.30 31.47 7.36
N TYR A 140 23.24 31.24 6.57
CA TYR A 140 22.34 30.08 6.69
C TYR A 140 22.64 28.97 5.68
N LYS A 141 23.61 29.19 4.79
CA LYS A 141 23.97 28.26 3.72
C LYS A 141 24.66 27.02 4.30
N GLY A 142 24.17 25.85 3.93
CA GLY A 142 24.76 24.55 4.28
C GLY A 142 23.80 23.66 5.08
N PHE A 143 23.92 22.35 4.87
CA PHE A 143 23.00 21.36 5.43
C PHE A 143 22.83 21.47 6.95
N GLY A 144 23.94 21.48 7.71
CA GLY A 144 23.88 21.54 9.18
C GLY A 144 23.22 22.81 9.70
N LYS A 145 23.55 23.96 9.10
CA LYS A 145 22.95 25.25 9.45
C LYS A 145 21.46 25.28 9.12
N GLN A 146 21.04 24.76 7.97
CA GLN A 146 19.64 24.69 7.59
C GLN A 146 18.84 23.83 8.58
N VAL A 147 19.35 22.65 8.96
CA VAL A 147 18.67 21.76 9.91
C VAL A 147 18.58 22.41 11.29
N ASP A 148 19.67 22.98 11.82
CA ASP A 148 19.69 23.63 13.12
C ASP A 148 18.74 24.84 13.18
N ASN A 149 18.76 25.70 12.15
CA ASN A 149 17.89 26.88 12.11
C ASN A 149 16.41 26.52 11.99
N ALA A 150 16.06 25.49 11.20
CA ALA A 150 14.67 25.04 11.12
C ALA A 150 14.17 24.51 12.46
N GLY A 151 14.98 23.71 13.16
CA GLY A 151 14.62 23.19 14.47
C GLY A 151 14.56 24.27 15.55
N GLY A 152 15.58 25.13 15.58
CA GLY A 152 15.67 26.26 16.50
C GLY A 152 14.53 27.25 16.31
N LEU A 153 14.07 27.49 15.08
CA LEU A 153 12.95 28.39 14.80
C LEU A 153 11.63 27.89 15.39
N ILE A 154 11.34 26.59 15.29
CA ILE A 154 10.13 26.03 15.91
C ILE A 154 10.19 26.17 17.42
N ARG A 155 11.32 25.85 18.06
CA ARG A 155 11.50 26.07 19.49
C ARG A 155 11.41 27.55 19.87
N TRP A 156 11.95 28.43 19.04
CA TRP A 156 11.84 29.87 19.23
C TRP A 156 10.38 30.32 19.20
N TYR A 157 9.55 29.82 18.28
CA TYR A 157 8.11 30.11 18.26
C TYR A 157 7.40 29.66 19.53
N TYR A 158 7.69 28.46 20.05
CA TYR A 158 7.17 28.02 21.35
C TYR A 158 7.51 29.00 22.48
N ASN A 159 8.72 29.57 22.46
CA ASN A 159 9.18 30.51 23.48
C ASN A 159 8.70 31.95 23.25
N ASN A 160 8.11 32.28 22.09
CA ASN A 160 7.79 33.64 21.65
C ASN A 160 6.38 33.75 21.06
N THR A 161 5.40 33.06 21.67
CA THR A 161 4.00 33.07 21.24
C THR A 161 3.32 34.44 21.38
N ASP A 162 3.96 35.40 22.07
CA ASP A 162 3.53 36.78 22.21
C ASP A 162 3.69 37.60 20.91
N LYS A 163 4.66 37.25 20.06
CA LYS A 163 5.04 38.04 18.89
C LYS A 163 3.92 38.14 17.86
N SER A 164 3.72 39.35 17.32
CA SER A 164 2.59 39.66 16.44
C SER A 164 2.60 38.93 15.10
N PHE A 165 3.79 38.60 14.58
CA PHE A 165 3.93 37.88 13.31
C PHE A 165 3.80 36.35 13.46
N VAL A 166 3.91 35.84 14.69
CA VAL A 166 3.70 34.41 15.00
C VAL A 166 2.20 34.17 15.05
N LYS A 167 1.71 33.26 14.20
CA LYS A 167 0.30 32.88 14.20
C LYS A 167 -0.04 32.17 15.50
N LYS A 168 -1.28 32.33 15.96
CA LYS A 168 -1.69 31.92 17.31
C LYS A 168 -2.70 30.79 17.26
N LYS A 169 -2.59 29.89 18.23
CA LYS A 169 -3.60 28.88 18.51
C LYS A 169 -4.92 29.56 18.89
N ASP A 170 -6.03 29.01 18.43
CA ASP A 170 -7.40 29.45 18.70
C ASP A 170 -7.70 30.89 18.25
N GLN A 171 -6.88 31.46 17.36
CA GLN A 171 -7.07 32.79 16.78
C GLN A 171 -7.11 32.75 15.26
N ASN A 172 -7.93 33.62 14.69
CA ASN A 172 -8.18 33.72 13.27
C ASN A 172 -6.93 34.22 12.55
N THR A 173 -6.51 33.52 11.49
CA THR A 173 -5.52 34.00 10.53
C THR A 173 -6.01 33.72 9.12
N THR A 174 -5.71 34.60 8.18
CA THR A 174 -5.98 34.37 6.75
C THR A 174 -4.80 33.64 6.11
N ILE A 175 -5.06 32.53 5.42
CA ILE A 175 -4.10 31.76 4.61
C ILE A 175 -4.76 31.40 3.29
N ASP A 176 -4.12 31.69 2.15
CA ASP A 176 -4.68 31.43 0.80
C ASP A 176 -6.15 31.88 0.65
N ASN A 177 -6.48 33.08 1.16
CA ASN A 177 -7.83 33.66 1.19
C ASN A 177 -8.89 32.87 2.00
N GLN A 178 -8.47 31.96 2.88
CA GLN A 178 -9.34 31.23 3.80
C GLN A 178 -9.04 31.57 5.26
N ILE A 179 -10.07 31.57 6.10
CA ILE A 179 -9.92 31.76 7.54
C ILE A 179 -9.52 30.43 8.19
N ILE A 180 -8.33 30.42 8.78
CA ILE A 180 -7.80 29.32 9.57
C ILE A 180 -7.78 29.73 11.04
N ILE A 181 -8.23 28.84 11.92
CA ILE A 181 -8.16 28.91 13.37
C ILE A 181 -7.34 27.71 13.82
N PRO A 182 -6.01 27.84 13.95
CA PRO A 182 -5.14 26.72 14.33
C PRO A 182 -5.52 26.13 15.69
N GLN A 183 -5.74 24.82 15.75
CA GLN A 183 -6.19 24.11 16.96
C GLN A 183 -5.04 23.61 17.85
N SER A 184 -3.78 23.79 17.41
CA SER A 184 -2.56 23.54 18.20
C SER A 184 -1.53 24.64 17.93
N TRP A 185 -0.58 24.83 18.85
CA TRP A 185 0.52 25.77 18.61
C TRP A 185 1.41 25.29 17.47
N ALA A 186 1.68 23.98 17.40
CA ALA A 186 2.39 23.35 16.29
C ALA A 186 1.75 23.65 14.92
N THR A 187 0.42 23.55 14.80
CA THR A 187 -0.30 23.92 13.57
C THR A 187 -0.12 25.40 13.25
N ALA A 188 -0.20 26.28 14.25
CA ALA A 188 0.01 27.71 14.06
C ALA A 188 1.44 28.03 13.59
N PHE A 189 2.43 27.34 14.13
CA PHE A 189 3.84 27.49 13.76
C PHE A 189 4.14 27.01 12.35
N LEU A 190 3.50 25.90 11.92
CA LEU A 190 3.61 25.44 10.54
C LEU A 190 3.06 26.47 9.54
N TYR A 191 1.94 27.14 9.85
CA TYR A 191 1.45 28.26 9.03
C TYR A 191 2.28 29.54 9.16
N THR A 192 3.02 29.71 10.25
CA THR A 192 3.97 30.82 10.40
C THR A 192 5.21 30.58 9.54
N TYR A 193 5.68 29.33 9.47
CA TYR A 193 6.82 28.90 8.68
C TYR A 193 6.49 28.82 7.17
N THR A 194 5.34 28.24 6.82
CA THR A 194 4.85 28.11 5.44
C THR A 194 3.42 28.66 5.38
N PRO A 195 3.20 29.92 4.95
CA PRO A 195 1.88 30.56 4.96
C PRO A 195 1.00 30.11 3.77
N HIS A 196 0.95 28.81 3.48
CA HIS A 196 0.16 28.21 2.41
C HIS A 196 -0.53 26.92 2.87
N ILE A 197 -1.81 26.77 2.54
CA ILE A 197 -2.61 25.56 2.79
C ILE A 197 -2.01 24.38 2.03
N HIS A 198 -1.60 24.57 0.77
CA HIS A 198 -1.03 23.50 -0.04
C HIS A 198 0.28 22.93 0.56
N GLY A 199 1.20 23.81 0.99
CA GLY A 199 2.45 23.39 1.63
C GLY A 199 2.20 22.61 2.92
N ASN A 200 1.25 23.06 3.73
CA ASN A 200 0.86 22.39 4.97
C ASN A 200 0.11 21.08 4.74
N LYS A 201 -0.71 20.99 3.68
CA LYS A 201 -1.30 19.73 3.22
C LYS A 201 -0.22 18.73 2.82
N ASN A 202 0.87 19.19 2.18
CA ASN A 202 2.01 18.34 1.87
C ASN A 202 2.74 17.86 3.14
N PHE A 203 2.97 18.74 4.13
CA PHE A 203 3.53 18.33 5.42
C PHE A 203 2.67 17.25 6.08
N TRP A 204 1.39 17.54 6.29
CA TRP A 204 0.41 16.62 6.91
C TRP A 204 0.40 15.27 6.20
N ARG A 205 0.41 15.29 4.86
CA ARG A 205 0.39 14.10 4.02
C ARG A 205 1.66 13.26 4.18
N ILE A 206 2.84 13.89 4.19
CA ILE A 206 4.13 13.21 4.38
C ILE A 206 4.20 12.62 5.80
N TRP A 207 3.87 13.43 6.82
CA TRP A 207 3.83 13.00 8.22
C TRP A 207 2.96 11.76 8.40
N ASN A 208 1.70 11.84 7.95
CA ASN A 208 0.76 10.74 8.12
C ASN A 208 1.13 9.50 7.34
N THR A 209 1.77 9.65 6.17
CA THR A 209 2.24 8.47 5.44
C THR A 209 3.40 7.79 6.15
N TRP A 210 4.37 8.56 6.63
CA TRP A 210 5.60 7.99 7.15
C TRP A 210 5.47 7.50 8.58
N PHE A 211 4.60 8.13 9.37
CA PHE A 211 4.60 7.98 10.81
C PHE A 211 3.24 7.62 11.40
N SER A 212 2.15 7.72 10.62
CA SER A 212 0.81 7.30 11.05
C SER A 212 0.38 5.95 10.48
N GLN A 213 1.29 5.19 9.85
CA GLN A 213 1.02 3.82 9.43
C GLN A 213 0.94 2.90 10.65
N ILE A 214 -0.28 2.72 11.16
CA ILE A 214 -0.60 1.80 12.24
C ILE A 214 -1.07 0.48 11.62
N TYR A 215 -0.27 -0.56 11.81
CA TYR A 215 -0.66 -1.92 11.47
C TYR A 215 -1.79 -2.36 12.41
N PRO A 216 -2.85 -3.01 11.89
CA PRO A 216 -3.94 -3.53 12.72
C PRO A 216 -3.42 -4.48 13.81
N ASN A 217 -4.11 -4.53 14.95
CA ASN A 217 -3.83 -5.52 15.99
C ASN A 217 -3.78 -6.94 15.42
N GLY A 218 -2.88 -7.77 15.95
CA GLY A 218 -2.67 -9.14 15.49
C GLY A 218 -1.73 -9.25 14.28
N THR A 219 -1.32 -8.14 13.68
CA THR A 219 -0.32 -8.16 12.60
C THR A 219 1.04 -8.63 13.11
N LEU A 220 1.65 -9.57 12.39
CA LEU A 220 3.02 -10.01 12.64
C LEU A 220 3.98 -9.24 11.75
N LEU A 221 4.95 -8.54 12.33
CA LEU A 221 5.97 -7.78 11.60
C LEU A 221 7.35 -8.40 11.77
N ARG A 222 8.16 -8.36 10.72
CA ARG A 222 9.58 -8.68 10.75
C ARG A 222 10.33 -7.67 9.89
N SER A 223 11.44 -7.15 10.40
CA SER A 223 12.32 -6.30 9.61
C SER A 223 13.09 -7.11 8.56
N ALA A 224 13.30 -6.57 7.36
CA ALA A 224 14.12 -7.23 6.34
C ALA A 224 15.57 -7.47 6.81
N SER A 225 16.07 -6.69 7.78
CA SER A 225 17.43 -6.81 8.33
C SER A 225 17.51 -7.64 9.62
N SER A 226 16.40 -8.20 10.12
CA SER A 226 16.36 -8.96 11.37
C SER A 226 15.55 -10.25 11.24
N SER A 227 15.94 -11.28 11.99
CA SER A 227 15.13 -12.50 12.13
C SER A 227 14.04 -12.38 13.20
N GLU A 228 14.03 -11.28 13.97
CA GLU A 228 13.08 -11.06 15.05
C GLU A 228 11.66 -10.83 14.53
N VAL A 229 10.69 -11.48 15.16
CA VAL A 229 9.27 -11.36 14.82
C VAL A 229 8.56 -10.62 15.94
N TRP A 230 7.70 -9.69 15.56
CA TRP A 230 6.99 -8.78 16.45
C TRP A 230 5.48 -8.93 16.26
N LEU A 231 4.72 -9.00 17.34
CA LEU A 231 3.26 -8.89 17.34
C LEU A 231 2.88 -7.42 17.57
N ILE A 232 2.03 -6.86 16.71
CA ILE A 232 1.42 -5.55 16.94
C ILE A 232 0.12 -5.72 17.72
N GLN A 233 0.02 -5.01 18.84
CA GLN A 233 -1.14 -5.05 19.72
C GLN A 233 -1.24 -3.71 20.45
N ASN A 234 -2.37 -3.02 20.36
CA ASN A 234 -2.62 -1.76 21.06
C ASN A 234 -1.51 -0.71 20.83
N ASN A 235 -1.06 -0.57 19.58
CA ASN A 235 -0.01 0.36 19.17
C ASN A 235 1.38 0.13 19.81
N ILE A 236 1.61 -1.04 20.42
CA ILE A 236 2.94 -1.51 20.85
C ILE A 236 3.38 -2.69 20.00
N LYS A 237 4.70 -2.89 19.90
CA LYS A 237 5.31 -4.10 19.32
C LYS A 237 5.82 -5.01 20.44
N ARG A 238 5.48 -6.29 20.38
CA ARG A 238 5.94 -7.30 21.35
C ARG A 238 6.75 -8.36 20.64
N LYS A 239 8.00 -8.56 21.06
CA LYS A 239 8.91 -9.53 20.46
C LYS A 239 8.50 -10.96 20.80
N PHE A 240 8.60 -11.89 19.86
CA PHE A 240 8.61 -13.32 20.16
C PHE A 240 10.03 -13.75 20.52
N LYS A 241 10.22 -14.34 21.70
CA LYS A 241 11.55 -14.76 22.18
C LYS A 241 12.22 -15.75 21.24
N ASN A 242 11.45 -16.69 20.68
CA ASN A 242 11.94 -17.72 19.76
C ASN A 242 10.81 -18.34 18.91
N GLN A 243 11.18 -19.25 18.00
CA GLN A 243 10.24 -19.92 17.10
C GLN A 243 9.12 -20.69 17.82
N SER A 244 9.41 -21.30 18.97
CA SER A 244 8.40 -22.04 19.75
C SER A 244 7.32 -21.09 20.30
N THR A 245 7.71 -19.93 20.82
CA THR A 245 6.76 -18.90 21.26
C THR A 245 5.88 -18.40 20.09
N LEU A 246 6.47 -18.23 18.90
CA LEU A 246 5.74 -17.83 17.70
C LEU A 246 4.72 -18.88 17.26
N LEU A 247 5.15 -20.14 17.06
CA LEU A 247 4.31 -21.22 16.53
C LEU A 247 3.13 -21.58 17.43
N SER A 248 3.27 -21.35 18.74
CA SER A 248 2.22 -21.56 19.73
C SER A 248 1.09 -20.52 19.69
N ARG A 249 1.31 -19.34 19.10
CA ARG A 249 0.33 -18.23 19.08
C ARG A 249 -0.10 -17.81 17.67
N ALA A 250 0.78 -17.95 16.68
CA ALA A 250 0.56 -17.40 15.35
C ALA A 250 1.13 -18.28 14.23
N ASP A 251 0.66 -18.05 13.00
CA ASP A 251 1.17 -18.72 11.81
C ASP A 251 2.28 -17.85 11.18
N PRO A 252 3.53 -18.34 11.08
CA PRO A 252 4.62 -17.60 10.44
C PRO A 252 4.33 -17.17 8.99
N LYS A 253 3.38 -17.81 8.29
CA LYS A 253 2.96 -17.37 6.94
C LYS A 253 2.31 -15.99 6.95
N MET A 254 1.79 -15.55 8.10
CA MET A 254 1.17 -14.23 8.27
C MET A 254 2.19 -13.11 8.50
N ILE A 255 3.49 -13.42 8.60
CA ILE A 255 4.54 -12.41 8.80
C ILE A 255 4.60 -11.47 7.61
N VAL A 256 4.39 -10.19 7.88
CA VAL A 256 4.64 -9.09 6.97
C VAL A 256 6.09 -8.65 7.15
N THR A 257 6.82 -8.58 6.05
CA THR A 257 8.19 -8.03 6.07
C THR A 257 8.13 -6.52 5.85
N VAL A 258 8.69 -5.76 6.79
CA VAL A 258 8.71 -4.29 6.82
C VAL A 258 10.13 -3.77 6.89
N GLN A 259 10.29 -2.45 6.77
CA GLN A 259 11.56 -1.81 7.09
C GLN A 259 11.71 -1.60 8.59
N GLU A 260 12.94 -1.55 9.08
CA GLU A 260 13.22 -1.32 10.51
C GLU A 260 12.62 0.01 10.99
N SER A 261 12.71 1.05 10.15
CA SER A 261 12.13 2.37 10.47
C SER A 261 10.61 2.35 10.70
N GLU A 262 9.89 1.37 10.16
CA GLU A 262 8.46 1.19 10.47
C GLU A 262 8.27 0.57 11.86
N LEU A 263 9.14 -0.36 12.27
CA LEU A 263 9.12 -0.92 13.62
C LEU A 263 9.49 0.13 14.67
N SER A 264 10.38 1.07 14.36
CA SER A 264 10.74 2.18 15.27
C SER A 264 9.60 3.16 15.52
N ASN A 265 8.46 3.06 14.82
CA ASN A 265 7.27 3.84 15.14
C ASN A 265 6.49 3.29 16.34
N TYR A 266 6.75 2.04 16.75
CA TYR A 266 6.05 1.38 17.85
C TYR A 266 6.90 1.35 19.10
N GLN A 267 6.30 1.68 20.24
CA GLN A 267 6.91 1.41 21.54
C GLN A 267 7.07 -0.10 21.74
N THR A 268 8.22 -0.51 22.26
CA THR A 268 8.48 -1.90 22.61
C THR A 268 7.74 -2.26 23.91
N GLY A 269 6.87 -3.25 23.84
CA GLY A 269 6.17 -3.82 24.99
C GLY A 269 6.83 -5.09 25.53
N GLN A 270 6.17 -5.75 26.48
CA GLN A 270 6.64 -6.99 27.10
C GLN A 270 6.85 -8.10 26.07
N GLU A 271 8.03 -8.72 26.10
CA GLU A 271 8.39 -9.86 25.25
C GLU A 271 7.51 -11.08 25.53
N ILE A 272 7.09 -11.75 24.46
CA ILE A 272 6.37 -13.03 24.49
C ILE A 272 7.41 -14.13 24.74
N SER A 273 7.61 -14.44 26.02
CA SER A 273 8.73 -15.27 26.49
C SER A 273 8.44 -16.77 26.52
N PHE A 274 7.16 -17.16 26.58
CA PHE A 274 6.75 -18.55 26.82
C PHE A 274 5.73 -19.03 25.77
N PRO A 275 5.81 -20.29 25.31
CA PRO A 275 4.83 -20.86 24.41
C PRO A 275 3.44 -20.87 25.04
N ASN A 276 2.41 -20.55 24.27
CA ASN A 276 1.03 -20.63 24.73
C ASN A 276 0.67 -22.04 25.22
N TYR A 277 -0.16 -22.12 26.26
CA TYR A 277 -0.58 -23.36 26.92
C TYR A 277 0.52 -24.16 27.63
N SER A 278 1.68 -23.55 27.88
CA SER A 278 2.71 -24.12 28.75
C SER A 278 2.29 -24.09 30.22
N VAL A 279 2.71 -25.09 30.98
CA VAL A 279 2.63 -25.06 32.45
C VAL A 279 3.88 -24.38 32.98
N LEU A 280 3.70 -23.22 33.62
CA LEU A 280 4.76 -22.45 34.25
C LEU A 280 4.79 -22.76 35.74
N LYS A 281 5.98 -23.01 36.29
CA LYS A 281 6.18 -23.38 37.68
C LYS A 281 7.09 -22.36 38.37
N THR A 282 6.60 -21.75 39.44
CA THR A 282 7.42 -20.96 40.36
C THR A 282 7.80 -21.80 41.58
N ALA A 283 8.52 -21.21 42.54
CA ALA A 283 8.88 -21.90 43.78
C ALA A 283 7.67 -22.39 44.59
N SER A 284 6.52 -21.72 44.49
CA SER A 284 5.33 -21.99 45.31
C SER A 284 4.09 -22.40 44.51
N SER A 285 4.05 -22.12 43.21
CA SER A 285 2.80 -22.13 42.44
C SER A 285 2.98 -22.69 41.03
N PHE A 286 1.87 -23.13 40.44
CA PHE A 286 1.80 -23.58 39.05
C PHE A 286 0.75 -22.76 38.31
N TYR A 287 1.03 -22.43 37.05
CA TYR A 287 0.13 -21.67 36.19
C TYR A 287 0.02 -22.33 34.82
N LEU A 288 -1.17 -22.38 34.24
CA LEU A 288 -1.35 -22.61 32.81
C LEU A 288 -1.33 -21.25 32.11
N LEU A 289 -0.42 -21.08 31.15
CA LEU A 289 -0.39 -19.90 30.32
C LEU A 289 -1.48 -19.95 29.24
N ASP A 290 -2.38 -18.98 29.23
CA ASP A 290 -3.47 -18.85 28.25
C ASP A 290 -3.39 -17.46 27.61
N TYR A 291 -2.60 -17.38 26.55
CA TYR A 291 -2.14 -16.16 25.90
C TYR A 291 -1.51 -15.17 26.90
N ASP A 292 -2.16 -14.06 27.20
CA ASP A 292 -1.65 -13.05 28.14
C ASP A 292 -2.25 -13.21 29.55
N THR A 293 -2.92 -14.34 29.80
CA THR A 293 -3.54 -14.70 31.07
C THR A 293 -2.82 -15.88 31.72
N LEU A 294 -2.52 -15.79 33.02
CA LEU A 294 -2.03 -16.89 33.83
C LEU A 294 -3.16 -17.48 34.66
N ARG A 295 -3.46 -18.76 34.42
CA ARG A 295 -4.47 -19.50 35.17
C ARG A 295 -3.82 -20.30 36.29
N PRO A 296 -3.95 -19.92 37.56
CA PRO A 296 -3.31 -20.65 38.66
C PRO A 296 -3.94 -22.03 38.84
N PHE A 297 -3.14 -23.05 39.10
CA PHE A 297 -3.64 -24.33 39.60
C PHE A 297 -3.85 -24.27 41.11
N ALA A 298 -4.94 -24.87 41.60
CA ALA A 298 -5.26 -24.87 43.03
C ALA A 298 -4.21 -25.61 43.89
N SER A 299 -3.56 -26.62 43.33
CA SER A 299 -2.44 -27.33 43.97
C SER A 299 -1.61 -28.13 42.94
N ALA A 300 -0.42 -28.58 43.35
CA ALA A 300 0.40 -29.49 42.55
C ALA A 300 -0.32 -30.83 42.26
N ASP A 301 -1.20 -31.29 43.17
CA ASP A 301 -1.98 -32.52 42.95
C ASP A 301 -2.98 -32.35 41.81
N VAL A 302 -3.58 -31.16 41.67
CA VAL A 302 -4.47 -30.86 40.53
C VAL A 302 -3.72 -30.91 39.20
N VAL A 303 -2.48 -30.42 39.15
CA VAL A 303 -1.63 -30.49 37.94
C VAL A 303 -1.45 -31.95 37.50
N ARG A 304 -1.13 -32.85 38.46
CA ARG A 304 -0.96 -34.29 38.19
C ARG A 304 -2.28 -34.97 37.81
N GLN A 305 -3.38 -34.63 38.48
CA GLN A 305 -4.69 -35.21 38.22
C GLN A 305 -5.21 -34.87 36.82
N ILE A 306 -4.96 -33.64 36.34
CA ILE A 306 -5.32 -33.23 34.97
C ILE A 306 -4.44 -33.92 33.92
N GLY A 307 -3.28 -34.45 34.33
CA GLY A 307 -2.43 -35.29 33.48
C GLY A 307 -1.29 -34.56 32.78
N TYR A 308 -0.90 -33.37 33.27
CA TYR A 308 0.30 -32.71 32.76
C TYR A 308 1.56 -33.45 33.21
N ASN A 309 2.48 -33.68 32.27
CA ASN A 309 3.74 -34.36 32.57
C ASN A 309 4.72 -33.38 33.24
N PRO A 310 5.32 -33.71 34.40
CA PRO A 310 6.32 -32.86 35.05
C PRO A 310 7.50 -32.43 34.17
N ASP A 311 7.89 -33.25 33.19
CA ASP A 311 8.97 -32.92 32.25
C ASP A 311 8.59 -31.78 31.27
N GLU A 312 7.31 -31.43 31.18
CA GLU A 312 6.80 -30.34 30.33
C GLU A 312 6.75 -28.99 31.08
N PHE A 313 7.08 -28.96 32.37
CA PHE A 313 7.00 -27.74 33.18
C PHE A 313 8.16 -26.79 32.84
N ILE A 314 7.82 -25.52 32.66
CA ILE A 314 8.80 -24.45 32.50
C ILE A 314 9.02 -23.79 33.86
N GLU A 315 10.20 -24.00 34.44
CA GLU A 315 10.62 -23.35 35.67
C GLU A 315 10.84 -21.84 35.42
N ILE A 316 10.23 -21.01 36.27
CA ILE A 316 10.25 -19.54 36.17
C ILE A 316 10.35 -18.91 37.56
N THR A 317 10.66 -17.62 37.60
CA THR A 317 10.63 -16.78 38.80
C THR A 317 9.37 -15.91 38.85
N ASP A 318 9.03 -15.36 40.01
CA ASP A 318 7.91 -14.42 40.13
C ASP A 318 8.11 -13.15 39.29
N ALA A 319 9.37 -12.79 38.97
CA ALA A 319 9.70 -11.66 38.10
C ALA A 319 9.30 -11.92 36.64
N ASP A 320 9.34 -13.18 36.18
CA ASP A 320 9.03 -13.56 34.79
C ASP A 320 7.53 -13.43 34.47
N ILE A 321 6.68 -13.42 35.50
CA ILE A 321 5.22 -13.36 35.37
C ILE A 321 4.63 -11.98 35.68
N VAL A 322 5.47 -10.99 36.00
CA VAL A 322 5.03 -9.60 36.16
C VAL A 322 4.39 -9.11 34.85
N GLY A 323 3.22 -8.49 34.95
CA GLY A 323 2.49 -7.93 33.79
C GLY A 323 1.45 -8.86 33.16
N TYR A 324 1.44 -10.15 33.50
CA TYR A 324 0.38 -11.07 33.06
C TYR A 324 -0.92 -10.84 33.86
N GLN A 325 -2.06 -11.03 33.20
CA GLN A 325 -3.36 -10.98 33.86
C GLN A 325 -3.64 -12.31 34.58
N LEU A 326 -4.15 -12.28 35.81
CA LEU A 326 -4.57 -13.52 36.51
C LEU A 326 -5.96 -13.96 36.05
N GLY A 327 -6.06 -15.21 35.62
CA GLY A 327 -7.29 -15.86 35.19
C GLY A 327 -7.95 -16.70 36.29
N SER A 328 -8.94 -17.49 35.89
CA SER A 328 -9.66 -18.41 36.78
C SER A 328 -8.76 -19.54 37.30
N VAL A 329 -8.96 -19.91 38.57
CA VAL A 329 -8.25 -21.02 39.22
C VAL A 329 -8.68 -22.35 38.60
N ILE A 330 -7.70 -23.16 38.19
CA ILE A 330 -7.88 -24.53 37.72
C ILE A 330 -7.94 -25.45 38.94
N ASN A 331 -9.03 -26.21 39.07
CA ASN A 331 -9.26 -27.12 40.19
C ASN A 331 -9.51 -28.56 39.68
N ALA A 332 -9.66 -29.51 40.61
CA ALA A 332 -9.84 -30.94 40.30
C ALA A 332 -11.09 -31.26 39.44
N SER A 333 -12.06 -30.34 39.37
CA SER A 333 -13.26 -30.48 38.54
C SER A 333 -13.15 -29.80 37.17
N THR A 334 -12.09 -29.03 36.92
CA THR A 334 -11.87 -28.37 35.64
C THR A 334 -11.56 -29.41 34.56
N THR A 335 -12.46 -29.54 33.59
CA THR A 335 -12.28 -30.38 32.41
C THR A 335 -11.70 -29.55 31.26
N ALA A 336 -10.61 -30.03 30.67
CA ALA A 336 -9.92 -29.41 29.54
C ALA A 336 -9.63 -27.91 29.71
N PRO A 337 -8.62 -27.53 30.51
CA PRO A 337 -8.34 -26.13 30.84
C PRO A 337 -7.93 -25.26 29.61
N GLN A 338 -7.55 -25.88 28.49
CA GLN A 338 -7.29 -25.20 27.21
C GLN A 338 -8.59 -25.00 26.37
N GLY A 339 -9.65 -25.73 26.70
CA GLY A 339 -10.89 -25.85 25.95
C GLY A 339 -10.92 -27.06 25.01
N ILE A 340 -12.12 -27.49 24.61
CA ILE A 340 -12.35 -28.53 23.59
C ILE A 340 -13.41 -28.02 22.60
N VAL A 341 -13.28 -28.38 21.33
CA VAL A 341 -14.32 -28.06 20.33
C VAL A 341 -15.36 -29.18 20.31
N TYR A 342 -16.62 -28.85 20.61
CA TYR A 342 -17.75 -29.76 20.48
C TYR A 342 -18.39 -29.62 19.10
N GLN A 343 -18.57 -30.74 18.40
CA GLN A 343 -19.38 -30.85 17.18
C GLN A 343 -20.71 -31.51 17.51
N ILE A 344 -21.81 -30.76 17.40
CA ILE A 344 -23.15 -31.23 17.72
C ILE A 344 -23.79 -31.87 16.48
N THR A 345 -23.77 -33.19 16.45
CA THR A 345 -24.07 -34.00 15.26
C THR A 345 -25.54 -33.95 14.84
N ASP A 346 -26.46 -33.75 15.79
CA ASP A 346 -27.91 -33.65 15.60
C ASP A 346 -28.44 -32.21 15.57
N LEU A 347 -27.54 -31.21 15.54
CA LEU A 347 -27.86 -29.79 15.40
C LEU A 347 -27.10 -29.20 14.21
N ASN A 348 -27.43 -29.64 12.99
CA ASN A 348 -26.81 -29.16 11.73
C ASN A 348 -25.27 -29.21 11.72
N ASN A 349 -24.65 -30.11 12.50
CA ASN A 349 -23.19 -30.13 12.71
C ASN A 349 -22.63 -28.80 13.23
N SER A 350 -23.36 -28.13 14.13
CA SER A 350 -22.92 -26.88 14.77
C SER A 350 -21.70 -27.12 15.66
N TYR A 351 -20.83 -26.11 15.75
CA TYR A 351 -19.60 -26.17 16.56
C TYR A 351 -19.67 -25.21 17.75
N TYR A 352 -19.11 -25.63 18.88
CA TYR A 352 -18.95 -24.81 20.08
C TYR A 352 -17.55 -25.01 20.65
N LEU A 353 -16.93 -23.96 21.20
CA LEU A 353 -15.81 -24.15 22.13
C LEU A 353 -16.40 -24.37 23.51
N PHE A 354 -16.13 -25.52 24.13
CA PHE A 354 -16.42 -25.73 25.54
C PHE A 354 -15.19 -25.35 26.36
N LYS A 355 -15.32 -24.34 27.23
CA LYS A 355 -14.26 -23.87 28.12
C LYS A 355 -14.87 -23.28 29.38
N ASP A 356 -14.28 -23.61 30.54
CA ASP A 356 -14.73 -23.12 31.85
C ASP A 356 -16.24 -23.31 32.09
N SER A 357 -16.71 -24.54 31.80
CA SER A 357 -18.13 -24.94 31.94
C SER A 357 -19.11 -24.15 31.07
N THR A 358 -18.63 -23.41 30.08
CA THR A 358 -19.43 -22.58 29.18
C THR A 358 -19.21 -22.98 27.72
N LEU A 359 -20.28 -23.01 26.94
CA LEU A 359 -20.24 -23.23 25.50
C LEU A 359 -20.23 -21.90 24.76
N TYR A 360 -19.22 -21.69 23.94
CA TYR A 360 -19.10 -20.51 23.09
C TYR A 360 -19.43 -20.89 21.64
N PRO A 361 -20.49 -20.35 21.03
CA PRO A 361 -20.88 -20.71 19.68
C PRO A 361 -19.79 -20.39 18.65
N ILE A 362 -19.54 -21.31 17.71
CA ILE A 362 -18.63 -21.11 16.58
C ILE A 362 -19.47 -21.12 15.29
N THR A 363 -19.52 -19.96 14.63
CA THR A 363 -20.40 -19.73 13.46
C THR A 363 -19.77 -20.15 12.13
N ASP A 364 -18.44 -20.33 12.09
CA ASP A 364 -17.71 -20.72 10.88
C ASP A 364 -16.55 -21.65 11.25
N LYS A 365 -16.41 -22.76 10.52
CA LYS A 365 -15.37 -23.78 10.78
C LYS A 365 -13.95 -23.21 10.62
N ASN A 366 -13.76 -22.15 9.83
CA ASN A 366 -12.46 -21.51 9.67
C ASN A 366 -11.97 -20.84 10.97
N ILE A 367 -12.87 -20.51 11.91
CA ILE A 367 -12.48 -20.01 13.24
C ILE A 367 -11.71 -21.08 14.00
N ILE A 368 -12.12 -22.36 13.90
CA ILE A 368 -11.40 -23.48 14.52
C ILE A 368 -9.99 -23.57 13.94
N ALA A 369 -9.86 -23.56 12.61
CA ALA A 369 -8.56 -23.63 11.94
C ALA A 369 -7.64 -22.45 12.26
N THR A 370 -8.19 -21.27 12.59
CA THR A 370 -7.43 -20.04 12.81
C THR A 370 -7.07 -19.81 14.28
N ASN A 371 -8.01 -20.07 15.19
CA ASN A 371 -7.89 -19.75 16.61
C ASN A 371 -7.58 -20.98 17.48
N TYR A 372 -7.99 -22.18 17.04
CA TYR A 372 -8.06 -23.40 17.85
C TYR A 372 -7.51 -24.63 17.12
N LYS A 373 -6.50 -24.44 16.27
CA LYS A 373 -5.96 -25.47 15.36
C LYS A 373 -5.52 -26.76 16.08
N ASP A 374 -5.06 -26.63 17.33
CA ASP A 374 -4.49 -27.71 18.13
C ASP A 374 -5.50 -28.31 19.13
N LEU A 375 -6.72 -27.77 19.22
CA LEU A 375 -7.75 -28.30 20.13
C LEU A 375 -8.43 -29.53 19.52
N ALA A 376 -8.71 -30.51 20.38
CA ALA A 376 -9.46 -31.70 19.99
C ALA A 376 -10.91 -31.34 19.59
N ILE A 377 -11.45 -32.08 18.62
CA ILE A 377 -12.86 -32.01 18.23
C ILE A 377 -13.56 -33.27 18.74
N GLU A 378 -14.52 -33.09 19.65
CA GLU A 378 -15.36 -34.16 20.18
C GLU A 378 -16.77 -34.10 19.59
N LYS A 379 -17.34 -35.27 19.30
CA LYS A 379 -18.71 -35.36 18.77
C LYS A 379 -19.68 -35.56 19.92
N HIS A 380 -20.70 -34.71 19.97
CA HIS A 380 -21.76 -34.73 20.98
C HIS A 380 -23.14 -34.64 20.31
N GLN A 381 -24.19 -34.87 21.08
CA GLN A 381 -25.59 -34.65 20.72
C GLN A 381 -26.19 -33.52 21.57
N LEU A 382 -27.29 -32.92 21.10
CA LEU A 382 -27.94 -31.80 21.78
C LEU A 382 -28.33 -32.12 23.23
N LYS A 383 -28.71 -33.38 23.51
CA LYS A 383 -29.05 -33.86 24.85
C LYS A 383 -27.88 -33.78 25.83
N ASP A 384 -26.64 -33.87 25.34
CA ASP A 384 -25.41 -33.93 26.13
C ASP A 384 -25.02 -32.53 26.64
N ILE A 385 -25.45 -31.49 25.92
CA ILE A 385 -25.10 -30.09 26.21
C ILE A 385 -26.25 -29.25 26.78
N LYS A 386 -27.47 -29.78 26.87
CA LYS A 386 -28.70 -29.02 27.18
C LYS A 386 -28.69 -28.23 28.49
N ASN A 387 -27.86 -28.63 29.46
CA ASN A 387 -27.77 -28.03 30.79
C ASN A 387 -26.53 -27.13 30.95
N LEU A 388 -25.72 -26.99 29.91
CA LEU A 388 -24.51 -26.17 29.93
C LEU A 388 -24.87 -24.72 29.56
N PRO A 389 -24.35 -23.72 30.30
CA PRO A 389 -24.43 -22.32 29.90
C PRO A 389 -23.86 -22.10 28.49
N VAL A 390 -24.56 -21.31 27.68
CA VAL A 390 -24.10 -20.89 26.35
C VAL A 390 -23.83 -19.40 26.39
N ALA A 391 -22.66 -18.97 25.91
CA ALA A 391 -22.31 -17.57 25.81
C ALA A 391 -23.22 -16.82 24.83
N ASP A 392 -23.60 -15.60 25.20
CA ASP A 392 -24.51 -14.77 24.39
C ASP A 392 -23.92 -14.37 23.04
N LEU A 393 -22.60 -14.20 22.97
CA LEU A 393 -21.89 -13.81 21.77
C LEU A 393 -21.11 -14.99 21.18
N PRO A 394 -21.20 -15.23 19.86
CA PRO A 394 -20.36 -16.22 19.20
C PRO A 394 -18.90 -15.79 19.21
N LEU A 395 -18.00 -16.77 19.13
CA LEU A 395 -16.58 -16.52 18.93
C LEU A 395 -16.33 -15.88 17.56
N ASN A 396 -15.40 -14.95 17.53
CA ASN A 396 -14.92 -14.33 16.30
C ASN A 396 -13.53 -14.87 15.93
N PHE A 397 -13.13 -14.64 14.68
CA PHE A 397 -11.74 -14.80 14.25
C PHE A 397 -10.82 -13.95 15.13
N LYS A 398 -9.58 -14.40 15.33
CA LYS A 398 -8.58 -13.62 16.06
C LYS A 398 -8.13 -12.39 15.28
N ASP A 399 -7.64 -11.39 16.00
CA ASP A 399 -7.02 -10.20 15.44
C ASP A 399 -5.90 -10.55 14.45
N GLY A 400 -5.77 -9.76 13.39
CA GLY A 400 -4.83 -9.97 12.28
C GLY A 400 -5.31 -10.96 11.20
N THR A 401 -6.46 -11.62 11.41
CA THR A 401 -7.04 -12.53 10.40
C THR A 401 -7.52 -11.74 9.18
N LEU A 402 -7.11 -12.17 7.97
CA LEU A 402 -7.55 -11.58 6.72
C LEU A 402 -8.74 -12.35 6.15
N LEU A 403 -9.83 -11.66 5.86
CA LEU A 403 -11.08 -12.24 5.36
C LEU A 403 -11.48 -11.65 4.01
N ARG A 404 -12.17 -12.44 3.19
CA ARG A 404 -12.90 -11.98 2.00
C ARG A 404 -14.27 -12.64 1.97
N VAL A 405 -15.30 -11.86 1.64
CA VAL A 405 -16.65 -12.40 1.48
C VAL A 405 -16.77 -13.12 0.13
N THR A 406 -17.37 -14.31 0.10
CA THR A 406 -17.67 -15.02 -1.15
C THR A 406 -18.46 -14.11 -2.09
N ASP A 407 -18.04 -14.01 -3.35
CA ASP A 407 -18.60 -13.11 -4.38
C ASP A 407 -18.33 -11.61 -4.21
N SER A 408 -17.42 -11.22 -3.31
CA SER A 408 -16.89 -9.86 -3.17
C SER A 408 -15.39 -9.81 -3.40
N SER A 409 -14.89 -8.71 -3.96
CA SER A 409 -13.46 -8.39 -4.06
C SER A 409 -12.90 -7.72 -2.80
N ASN A 410 -13.76 -7.31 -1.87
CA ASN A 410 -13.38 -6.61 -0.64
C ASN A 410 -12.63 -7.55 0.31
N VAL A 411 -11.46 -7.10 0.78
CA VAL A 411 -10.68 -7.78 1.80
C VAL A 411 -10.81 -7.03 3.11
N TYR A 412 -10.94 -7.76 4.20
CA TYR A 412 -11.05 -7.22 5.55
C TYR A 412 -9.92 -7.77 6.42
N VAL A 413 -9.54 -7.02 7.45
CA VAL A 413 -8.72 -7.52 8.56
C VAL A 413 -9.54 -7.48 9.84
N ILE A 414 -9.37 -8.48 10.70
CA ILE A 414 -9.99 -8.50 12.01
C ILE A 414 -9.14 -7.75 13.02
N GLU A 415 -9.77 -6.86 13.77
CA GLU A 415 -9.13 -6.08 14.83
C GLU A 415 -10.16 -5.74 15.92
N ASN A 416 -9.82 -6.03 17.18
CA ASN A 416 -10.66 -5.78 18.35
C ASN A 416 -12.10 -6.32 18.16
N GLY A 417 -12.22 -7.52 17.58
CA GLY A 417 -13.51 -8.17 17.32
C GLY A 417 -14.34 -7.55 16.18
N LYS A 418 -13.80 -6.58 15.45
CA LYS A 418 -14.45 -5.95 14.27
C LYS A 418 -13.74 -6.34 12.98
N LYS A 419 -14.47 -6.39 11.87
CA LYS A 419 -13.89 -6.47 10.52
C LYS A 419 -13.70 -5.07 9.97
N ARG A 420 -12.46 -4.73 9.63
CA ARG A 420 -12.10 -3.44 9.01
C ARG A 420 -11.83 -3.65 7.53
N LEU A 421 -12.54 -2.92 6.67
CA LEU A 421 -12.36 -2.99 5.22
C LEU A 421 -10.97 -2.47 4.83
N ILE A 422 -10.19 -3.23 4.08
CA ILE A 422 -9.00 -2.71 3.41
C ILE A 422 -9.48 -2.03 2.13
N ALA A 423 -9.41 -0.70 2.11
CA ALA A 423 -10.16 0.14 1.18
C ALA A 423 -9.85 -0.13 -0.30
N ASP A 424 -8.62 -0.51 -0.61
CA ASP A 424 -8.17 -0.74 -1.98
C ASP A 424 -6.96 -1.69 -2.05
N VAL A 425 -6.61 -2.08 -3.28
CA VAL A 425 -5.50 -3.02 -3.54
C VAL A 425 -4.13 -2.44 -3.20
N ASP A 426 -3.97 -1.12 -3.30
CA ASP A 426 -2.69 -0.47 -3.01
C ASP A 426 -2.48 -0.47 -1.49
N THR A 427 -3.51 -0.18 -0.70
CA THR A 427 -3.54 -0.33 0.77
C THR A 427 -3.31 -1.78 1.22
N PHE A 428 -3.79 -2.76 0.45
CA PHE A 428 -3.49 -4.16 0.75
C PHE A 428 -2.00 -4.47 0.54
N ALA A 429 -1.44 -4.05 -0.59
CA ALA A 429 -0.04 -4.27 -0.93
C ALA A 429 0.92 -3.46 -0.03
N ALA A 430 0.51 -2.25 0.34
CA ALA A 430 1.12 -1.34 1.30
C ALA A 430 1.43 -1.98 2.64
N LEU A 431 0.43 -2.66 3.19
CA LEU A 431 0.51 -3.38 4.44
C LEU A 431 1.33 -4.67 4.30
N GLY A 432 1.87 -4.96 3.11
CA GLY A 432 2.66 -6.14 2.82
C GLY A 432 1.89 -7.45 3.04
N TYR A 433 0.56 -7.40 3.05
CA TYR A 433 -0.27 -8.58 3.18
C TYR A 433 -0.19 -9.47 1.94
N ASN A 434 -0.34 -10.77 2.16
CA ASN A 434 -0.32 -11.76 1.09
C ASN A 434 -1.73 -12.25 0.80
N ARG A 435 -2.15 -12.17 -0.47
CA ARG A 435 -3.48 -12.63 -0.91
C ARG A 435 -3.73 -14.12 -0.64
N ASN A 436 -2.67 -14.94 -0.60
CA ASN A 436 -2.78 -16.37 -0.30
C ASN A 436 -3.19 -16.66 1.14
N ASN A 437 -3.07 -15.67 2.04
CA ASN A 437 -3.43 -15.78 3.44
C ASN A 437 -4.87 -15.31 3.73
N VAL A 438 -5.61 -14.88 2.70
CA VAL A 438 -6.98 -14.38 2.86
C VAL A 438 -7.97 -15.54 2.90
N ILE A 439 -8.73 -15.64 3.99
CA ILE A 439 -9.75 -16.67 4.20
C ILE A 439 -11.05 -16.24 3.54
N SER A 440 -11.63 -17.08 2.69
CA SER A 440 -12.95 -16.82 2.10
C SER A 440 -14.06 -17.27 3.07
N VAL A 441 -14.99 -16.37 3.38
CA VAL A 441 -16.12 -16.63 4.31
C VAL A 441 -17.46 -16.29 3.64
N SER A 442 -18.54 -16.91 4.11
CA SER A 442 -19.89 -16.61 3.62
C SER A 442 -20.34 -15.19 3.96
N ALA A 443 -21.32 -14.66 3.22
CA ALA A 443 -21.94 -13.37 3.54
C ALA A 443 -22.59 -13.35 4.93
N ILE A 444 -23.16 -14.48 5.38
CA ILE A 444 -23.77 -14.63 6.70
C ILE A 444 -22.69 -14.58 7.80
N THR A 445 -21.61 -15.34 7.64
CA THR A 445 -20.45 -15.30 8.56
C THR A 445 -19.96 -13.86 8.71
N ALA A 446 -19.75 -13.17 7.59
CA ALA A 446 -19.26 -11.80 7.59
C ALA A 446 -20.26 -10.83 8.24
N ALA A 447 -21.58 -11.01 8.04
CA ALA A 447 -22.60 -10.14 8.63
C ALA A 447 -22.68 -10.22 10.17
N ASN A 448 -22.28 -11.36 10.75
CA ASN A 448 -22.21 -11.53 12.21
C ASN A 448 -20.99 -10.87 12.85
N ILE A 449 -20.06 -10.33 12.06
CA ILE A 449 -18.90 -9.59 12.55
C ILE A 449 -19.16 -8.10 12.40
N LEU A 450 -19.05 -7.36 13.51
CA LEU A 450 -19.24 -5.90 13.54
C LEU A 450 -18.28 -5.21 12.58
N ASN A 451 -18.75 -4.20 11.86
CA ASN A 451 -17.90 -3.36 11.01
C ASN A 451 -17.03 -2.45 11.90
N GLY A 452 -15.76 -2.33 11.54
CA GLY A 452 -14.88 -1.25 12.01
C GLY A 452 -14.55 -0.30 10.86
N GLU A 453 -13.91 0.81 11.20
CA GLU A 453 -13.51 1.82 10.21
C GLU A 453 -12.62 1.21 9.13
N PRO A 454 -12.83 1.54 7.84
CA PRO A 454 -11.92 1.11 6.78
C PRO A 454 -10.48 1.53 7.06
N ILE A 455 -9.54 0.77 6.52
CA ILE A 455 -8.12 1.07 6.51
C ILE A 455 -7.80 1.55 5.11
N PHE A 456 -7.18 2.71 5.04
CA PHE A 456 -6.69 3.32 3.81
C PHE A 456 -5.26 3.78 4.06
N ILE A 457 -4.34 3.39 3.19
CA ILE A 457 -3.01 4.01 3.12
C ILE A 457 -2.92 4.66 1.76
N ASN A 458 -2.45 5.91 1.74
CA ASN A 458 -2.25 6.62 0.49
C ASN A 458 -1.16 5.94 -0.35
N GLY A 459 -1.56 5.07 -1.28
CA GLY A 459 -0.67 4.29 -2.16
C GLY A 459 0.28 5.14 -3.01
N SER A 460 -0.03 6.42 -3.23
CA SER A 460 0.87 7.37 -3.93
C SER A 460 2.14 7.72 -3.14
N LEU A 461 2.16 7.43 -1.84
CA LEU A 461 3.27 7.76 -0.94
C LEU A 461 3.98 6.56 -0.34
N ILE A 462 3.45 5.36 -0.53
CA ILE A 462 4.23 4.13 -0.31
C ILE A 462 5.18 3.93 -1.48
N SER A 463 4.79 4.42 -2.65
CA SER A 463 5.71 4.73 -3.74
C SER A 463 6.67 5.88 -3.42
N SER A 464 6.66 6.54 -2.25
CA SER A 464 7.75 7.49 -1.90
C SER A 464 9.07 6.80 -1.57
N ARG A 465 9.06 5.48 -1.30
CA ARG A 465 10.29 4.66 -1.31
C ARG A 465 10.90 4.52 -2.72
N ASN A 466 10.13 4.84 -3.75
CA ASN A 466 10.49 4.82 -5.17
C ASN A 466 9.87 6.06 -5.85
N LYS A 467 10.16 7.28 -5.34
CA LYS A 467 9.49 8.52 -5.76
C LYS A 467 9.31 8.51 -7.28
N TYR A 468 8.05 8.51 -7.73
CA TYR A 468 7.73 8.70 -9.12
C TYR A 468 8.02 10.17 -9.46
N LEU A 469 9.26 10.45 -9.84
CA LEU A 469 9.81 11.76 -10.18
C LEU A 469 9.20 12.34 -11.46
N GLY A 470 8.38 11.56 -12.17
CA GLY A 470 7.65 12.01 -13.35
C GLY A 470 6.61 13.09 -13.04
N ASP A 471 6.23 13.29 -11.78
CA ASP A 471 5.31 14.36 -11.34
C ASP A 471 6.02 15.68 -11.00
N SER A 472 7.34 15.73 -11.11
CA SER A 472 8.10 16.96 -10.87
C SER A 472 7.69 18.06 -11.85
N GLU A 473 7.26 19.21 -11.33
CA GLU A 473 6.95 20.41 -12.11
C GLU A 473 8.21 21.18 -12.53
N VAL A 474 9.40 20.68 -12.16
CA VAL A 474 10.66 21.25 -12.61
C VAL A 474 10.70 21.29 -14.13
N LYS A 475 11.16 22.43 -14.65
CA LYS A 475 11.31 22.65 -16.09
C LYS A 475 12.25 21.59 -16.68
N VAL A 476 11.73 20.84 -17.64
CA VAL A 476 12.50 19.82 -18.36
C VAL A 476 13.11 20.43 -19.62
N ASP A 477 14.42 20.30 -19.77
CA ASP A 477 15.14 20.77 -20.95
C ASP A 477 15.00 19.79 -22.14
N ASP A 478 15.01 20.35 -23.36
CA ASP A 478 15.04 19.58 -24.61
C ASP A 478 16.50 19.28 -25.01
N LEU A 479 17.12 18.29 -24.37
CA LEU A 479 18.53 17.93 -24.57
C LEU A 479 18.78 17.17 -25.89
N PHE A 480 17.75 16.53 -26.46
CA PHE A 480 17.88 15.78 -27.71
C PHE A 480 17.56 16.62 -28.97
N GLY A 481 16.68 17.63 -28.85
CA GLY A 481 16.29 18.50 -29.96
C GLY A 481 15.39 17.80 -31.00
N SER A 482 14.44 16.97 -30.57
CA SER A 482 13.64 16.19 -31.52
C SER A 482 12.74 17.07 -32.41
N LYS A 483 12.61 16.67 -33.68
CA LYS A 483 11.68 17.30 -34.64
C LYS A 483 10.23 16.89 -34.45
N ILE A 484 9.96 15.85 -33.65
CA ILE A 484 8.58 15.41 -33.42
C ILE A 484 7.83 16.39 -32.50
N PRO A 485 6.49 16.44 -32.58
CA PRO A 485 5.71 17.45 -31.88
C PRO A 485 5.77 17.35 -30.34
N SER A 486 5.86 16.13 -29.78
CA SER A 486 6.09 15.89 -28.35
C SER A 486 6.93 14.63 -28.12
N TYR A 487 7.85 14.68 -27.16
CA TYR A 487 8.59 13.49 -26.73
C TYR A 487 9.03 13.62 -25.27
N LEU A 488 9.32 12.48 -24.65
CA LEU A 488 9.84 12.40 -23.29
C LEU A 488 10.79 11.21 -23.18
N VAL A 489 11.89 11.39 -22.44
CA VAL A 489 12.78 10.33 -21.98
C VAL A 489 12.93 10.43 -20.48
N ALA A 490 12.73 9.32 -19.79
CA ALA A 490 12.87 9.24 -18.33
C ALA A 490 13.59 7.96 -17.90
N GLU A 491 14.19 8.02 -16.72
CA GLU A 491 14.68 6.82 -16.03
C GLU A 491 13.52 5.95 -15.55
N TYR A 492 13.71 4.64 -15.57
CA TYR A 492 12.75 3.67 -15.05
C TYR A 492 13.36 2.90 -13.86
N PRO A 493 12.61 2.63 -12.77
CA PRO A 493 11.18 2.94 -12.57
C PRO A 493 10.89 4.30 -11.96
N SER A 494 11.92 5.08 -11.57
CA SER A 494 11.74 6.35 -10.84
C SER A 494 10.92 7.38 -11.62
N GLY A 495 10.86 7.30 -12.94
CA GLY A 495 10.17 8.30 -13.76
C GLY A 495 10.90 9.64 -13.83
N ARG A 496 12.15 9.74 -13.36
CA ARG A 496 12.94 10.98 -13.46
C ARG A 496 13.07 11.37 -14.92
N ILE A 497 12.45 12.49 -15.29
CA ILE A 497 12.48 12.97 -16.67
C ILE A 497 13.86 13.56 -16.95
N ILE A 498 14.52 13.02 -17.97
CA ILE A 498 15.88 13.42 -18.37
C ILE A 498 15.81 14.53 -19.41
N SER A 499 14.87 14.41 -20.35
CA SER A 499 14.72 15.31 -21.48
C SER A 499 13.33 15.19 -22.07
N GLY A 500 12.82 16.27 -22.63
CA GLY A 500 11.53 16.22 -23.29
C GLY A 500 11.14 17.53 -23.96
N LYS A 501 10.07 17.46 -24.75
CA LYS A 501 9.48 18.59 -25.45
C LYS A 501 7.98 18.47 -25.39
N ASN A 502 7.30 19.56 -24.99
CA ASN A 502 5.85 19.62 -24.87
C ASN A 502 5.30 18.42 -24.07
N ILE A 503 5.93 18.12 -22.94
CA ILE A 503 5.68 16.91 -22.14
C ILE A 503 4.34 16.90 -21.42
N ASP A 504 3.74 18.08 -21.26
CA ASP A 504 2.44 18.31 -20.63
C ASP A 504 1.38 18.76 -21.63
N LYS A 505 1.68 18.72 -22.94
CA LYS A 505 0.73 19.12 -23.99
C LYS A 505 -0.16 17.92 -24.38
N PRO A 506 -1.50 18.00 -24.20
CA PRO A 506 -2.38 16.90 -24.55
C PRO A 506 -2.40 16.63 -26.06
N ARG A 507 -2.34 15.36 -26.44
CA ARG A 507 -2.49 14.87 -27.82
C ARG A 507 -3.29 13.58 -27.85
N SER A 508 -3.89 13.29 -29.00
CA SER A 508 -4.56 12.01 -29.22
C SER A 508 -3.56 10.86 -29.10
N ILE A 509 -3.95 9.78 -28.42
CA ILE A 509 -3.01 8.69 -28.06
C ILE A 509 -3.18 7.40 -28.85
N ALA A 510 -4.12 7.38 -29.81
CA ALA A 510 -4.40 6.23 -30.64
C ALA A 510 -4.51 4.93 -29.79
N SER A 511 -3.90 3.84 -30.25
CA SER A 511 -3.96 2.53 -29.58
C SER A 511 -3.26 2.44 -28.20
N MET A 512 -2.72 3.52 -27.62
CA MET A 512 -2.24 3.49 -26.24
C MET A 512 -3.35 3.15 -25.25
N VAL A 513 -4.61 3.46 -25.58
CA VAL A 513 -5.78 3.09 -24.74
C VAL A 513 -5.82 1.59 -24.41
N LYS A 514 -5.33 0.73 -25.30
CA LYS A 514 -5.31 -0.73 -25.09
C LYS A 514 -4.42 -1.17 -23.93
N LEU A 515 -3.45 -0.34 -23.53
CA LEU A 515 -2.67 -0.54 -22.31
C LEU A 515 -3.60 -0.48 -21.09
N LEU A 516 -4.45 0.54 -21.03
CA LEU A 516 -5.43 0.75 -19.96
C LEU A 516 -6.55 -0.31 -19.99
N VAL A 517 -7.03 -0.70 -21.18
CA VAL A 517 -8.01 -1.79 -21.32
C VAL A 517 -7.46 -3.11 -20.76
N GLY A 518 -6.21 -3.44 -21.09
CA GLY A 518 -5.57 -4.65 -20.56
C GLY A 518 -5.40 -4.60 -19.05
N TYR A 519 -4.97 -3.45 -18.51
CA TYR A 519 -4.83 -3.26 -17.07
C TYR A 519 -6.17 -3.37 -16.35
N GLU A 520 -7.19 -2.65 -16.82
CA GLU A 520 -8.50 -2.61 -16.18
C GLU A 520 -9.18 -3.97 -16.22
N ALA A 521 -9.10 -4.69 -17.35
CA ALA A 521 -9.67 -6.02 -17.47
C ALA A 521 -9.09 -6.98 -16.41
N LEU A 522 -7.77 -6.97 -16.22
CA LEU A 522 -7.12 -7.82 -15.21
C LEU A 522 -7.55 -7.46 -13.77
N ASN A 523 -7.94 -6.20 -13.51
CA ASN A 523 -8.46 -5.76 -12.21
C ASN A 523 -9.96 -6.03 -12.02
N GLN A 524 -10.67 -6.41 -13.09
CA GLN A 524 -12.07 -6.81 -13.07
C GLN A 524 -12.23 -8.31 -13.36
N ASP A 525 -11.35 -9.12 -12.78
CA ASP A 525 -11.38 -10.59 -12.83
C ASP A 525 -11.33 -11.21 -14.25
N PHE A 526 -10.80 -10.51 -15.24
CA PHE A 526 -10.53 -11.09 -16.56
C PHE A 526 -9.45 -12.18 -16.45
N ASN A 527 -9.91 -13.42 -16.31
CA ASN A 527 -9.05 -14.56 -16.10
C ASN A 527 -8.43 -15.04 -17.42
N LEU A 528 -7.11 -14.94 -17.55
CA LEU A 528 -6.34 -15.32 -18.74
C LEU A 528 -6.44 -16.82 -19.08
N ALA A 529 -6.77 -17.68 -18.13
CA ALA A 529 -6.94 -19.11 -18.35
C ALA A 529 -8.32 -19.49 -18.92
N LYS A 530 -9.32 -18.61 -18.80
CA LYS A 530 -10.66 -18.80 -19.38
C LYS A 530 -10.68 -18.50 -20.88
N PHE A 531 -11.84 -18.65 -21.49
CA PHE A 531 -12.09 -18.40 -22.91
C PHE A 531 -13.24 -17.41 -23.10
N SER A 532 -13.24 -16.72 -24.23
CA SER A 532 -14.28 -15.80 -24.66
C SER A 532 -14.80 -16.16 -26.04
N VAL A 533 -16.07 -15.86 -26.30
CA VAL A 533 -16.74 -16.12 -27.58
C VAL A 533 -16.87 -14.81 -28.35
N TYR A 534 -16.34 -14.76 -29.56
CA TYR A 534 -16.40 -13.56 -30.39
C TYR A 534 -17.77 -13.35 -31.01
N SER A 535 -18.32 -12.14 -30.88
CA SER A 535 -19.53 -11.70 -31.55
C SER A 535 -19.23 -10.52 -32.47
N LYS A 536 -19.49 -10.65 -33.78
CA LYS A 536 -19.25 -9.57 -34.74
C LYS A 536 -20.11 -8.34 -34.44
N THR A 537 -21.34 -8.54 -33.95
CA THR A 537 -22.27 -7.45 -33.63
C THR A 537 -21.86 -6.71 -32.35
N LYS A 538 -21.39 -7.42 -31.32
CA LYS A 538 -20.99 -6.81 -30.04
C LYS A 538 -19.55 -6.30 -30.02
N ASN A 539 -18.63 -7.01 -30.68
CA ASN A 539 -17.19 -6.80 -30.55
C ASN A 539 -16.54 -6.27 -31.85
N GLY A 540 -17.28 -6.22 -32.96
CA GLY A 540 -16.75 -5.68 -34.21
C GLY A 540 -16.33 -4.22 -34.05
N ALA A 541 -15.25 -3.83 -34.70
CA ALA A 541 -14.74 -2.46 -34.74
C ALA A 541 -14.19 -2.14 -36.14
N PRO A 542 -14.09 -0.88 -36.57
CA PRO A 542 -13.39 -0.53 -37.80
C PRO A 542 -11.86 -0.59 -37.61
N GLY A 543 -11.11 -0.53 -38.71
CA GLY A 543 -9.64 -0.53 -38.69
C GLY A 543 -9.02 -1.91 -38.44
N ASN A 544 -7.92 -1.94 -37.69
CA ASN A 544 -7.11 -3.13 -37.51
C ASN A 544 -7.78 -4.15 -36.57
N ASN A 545 -8.12 -5.33 -37.09
CA ASN A 545 -8.83 -6.38 -36.34
C ASN A 545 -8.13 -7.73 -36.43
N LEU A 546 -8.32 -8.55 -35.40
CA LEU A 546 -8.03 -9.97 -35.47
C LEU A 546 -9.11 -10.65 -36.33
N ALA A 547 -8.70 -11.41 -37.35
CA ALA A 547 -9.62 -12.01 -38.31
C ALA A 547 -10.40 -13.21 -37.73
N LEU A 548 -11.42 -12.92 -36.93
CA LEU A 548 -12.27 -13.88 -36.22
C LEU A 548 -13.63 -14.08 -36.92
N ARG A 549 -14.13 -15.33 -36.90
CA ARG A 549 -15.50 -15.67 -37.32
C ARG A 549 -16.48 -15.48 -36.16
N ASN A 550 -17.70 -15.03 -36.43
CA ASN A 550 -18.74 -14.91 -35.41
C ASN A 550 -18.98 -16.29 -34.74
N GLY A 551 -18.88 -16.36 -33.41
CA GLY A 551 -18.94 -17.61 -32.64
C GLY A 551 -17.60 -18.31 -32.40
N ALA A 552 -16.47 -17.77 -32.88
CA ALA A 552 -15.15 -18.30 -32.58
C ALA A 552 -14.86 -18.24 -31.06
N VAL A 553 -14.21 -19.28 -30.54
CA VAL A 553 -13.86 -19.41 -29.12
C VAL A 553 -12.35 -19.23 -28.97
N ILE A 554 -11.92 -18.28 -28.14
CA ILE A 554 -10.52 -17.90 -28.02
C ILE A 554 -10.13 -17.88 -26.54
N LYS A 555 -8.96 -18.42 -26.22
CA LYS A 555 -8.40 -18.30 -24.87
C LYS A 555 -8.12 -16.84 -24.54
N ASN A 556 -8.45 -16.41 -23.34
CA ASN A 556 -8.31 -15.03 -22.91
C ASN A 556 -6.86 -14.53 -22.97
N ALA A 557 -5.90 -15.40 -22.63
CA ALA A 557 -4.48 -15.13 -22.85
C ALA A 557 -4.13 -14.78 -24.30
N ASP A 558 -4.75 -15.45 -25.28
CA ASP A 558 -4.49 -15.22 -26.70
C ASP A 558 -5.10 -13.90 -27.18
N LEU A 559 -6.33 -13.59 -26.73
CA LEU A 559 -6.97 -12.29 -26.98
C LEU A 559 -6.13 -11.15 -26.40
N PHE A 560 -5.64 -11.33 -25.18
CA PHE A 560 -4.83 -10.34 -24.48
C PHE A 560 -3.52 -10.05 -25.23
N ASN A 561 -2.80 -11.11 -25.64
CA ASN A 561 -1.60 -10.97 -26.48
C ASN A 561 -1.93 -10.37 -27.86
N ALA A 562 -3.07 -10.74 -28.47
CA ALA A 562 -3.50 -10.19 -29.76
C ALA A 562 -3.82 -8.69 -29.72
N MET A 563 -4.39 -8.21 -28.62
CA MET A 563 -4.67 -6.81 -28.39
C MET A 563 -3.38 -6.01 -28.19
N LEU A 564 -2.49 -6.47 -27.32
CA LEU A 564 -1.30 -5.70 -26.95
C LEU A 564 -0.19 -5.76 -28.01
N ILE A 565 0.05 -6.93 -28.60
CA ILE A 565 1.09 -7.12 -29.62
C ILE A 565 0.56 -6.64 -30.97
N GLY A 566 -0.60 -7.17 -31.40
CA GLY A 566 -1.17 -6.90 -32.72
C GLY A 566 -1.95 -5.60 -32.83
N SER A 567 -2.26 -4.93 -31.71
CA SER A 567 -3.05 -3.71 -31.68
C SER A 567 -4.45 -3.85 -32.30
N THR A 568 -5.10 -4.99 -32.09
CA THR A 568 -6.39 -5.32 -32.73
C THR A 568 -7.56 -4.70 -31.96
N ASN A 569 -8.50 -4.07 -32.67
CA ASN A 569 -9.59 -3.27 -32.10
C ASN A 569 -10.74 -4.14 -31.57
N ASN A 570 -11.12 -5.15 -32.35
CA ASN A 570 -12.17 -6.08 -31.94
C ASN A 570 -11.83 -6.91 -30.69
N THR A 571 -10.55 -7.20 -30.47
CA THR A 571 -10.10 -7.86 -29.22
C THR A 571 -10.18 -6.92 -28.03
N ALA A 572 -9.91 -5.61 -28.18
CA ALA A 572 -10.08 -4.64 -27.12
C ALA A 572 -11.55 -4.52 -26.66
N ARG A 573 -12.50 -4.48 -27.62
CA ARG A 573 -13.94 -4.52 -27.30
C ARG A 573 -14.35 -5.82 -26.63
N LEU A 574 -13.84 -6.96 -27.12
CA LEU A 574 -14.14 -8.27 -26.53
C LEU A 574 -13.61 -8.38 -25.10
N ILE A 575 -12.39 -7.93 -24.84
CA ILE A 575 -11.78 -7.93 -23.50
C ILE A 575 -12.57 -7.01 -22.56
N GLY A 576 -12.85 -5.77 -22.99
CA GLY A 576 -13.63 -4.82 -22.19
C GLY A 576 -15.00 -5.37 -21.79
N GLN A 577 -15.73 -5.99 -22.72
CA GLN A 577 -17.04 -6.60 -22.44
C GLN A 577 -16.96 -7.89 -21.63
N SER A 578 -15.83 -8.60 -21.65
CA SER A 578 -15.65 -9.84 -20.87
C SER A 578 -15.61 -9.58 -19.36
N SER A 579 -15.51 -8.32 -18.93
CA SER A 579 -15.72 -7.89 -17.54
C SER A 579 -17.18 -8.00 -17.07
N GLY A 580 -18.14 -8.15 -17.98
CA GLY A 580 -19.58 -8.08 -17.67
C GLY A 580 -20.13 -6.65 -17.59
N LEU A 581 -19.30 -5.62 -17.74
CA LEU A 581 -19.72 -4.22 -17.75
C LEU A 581 -20.15 -3.72 -19.13
N SER A 582 -20.95 -2.65 -19.14
CA SER A 582 -21.14 -1.84 -20.34
C SER A 582 -19.82 -1.15 -20.74
N GLU A 583 -19.63 -0.85 -22.03
CA GLU A 583 -18.42 -0.14 -22.48
C GLU A 583 -18.27 1.22 -21.79
N ALA A 584 -19.38 1.93 -21.56
CA ALA A 584 -19.38 3.20 -20.84
C ALA A 584 -18.91 3.06 -19.39
N SER A 585 -19.44 2.08 -18.64
CA SER A 585 -19.03 1.82 -17.25
C SER A 585 -17.57 1.33 -17.17
N PHE A 586 -17.13 0.54 -18.15
CA PHE A 586 -15.74 0.11 -18.23
C PHE A 586 -14.80 1.30 -18.45
N ILE A 587 -15.16 2.24 -19.34
CA ILE A 587 -14.42 3.48 -19.58
C ILE A 587 -14.44 4.40 -18.35
N GLU A 588 -15.55 4.48 -17.64
CA GLU A 588 -15.65 5.23 -16.38
C GLU A 588 -14.64 4.70 -15.35
N ASN A 589 -14.52 3.37 -15.21
CA ASN A 589 -13.53 2.77 -14.32
C ASN A 589 -12.09 3.07 -14.76
N ILE A 590 -11.81 3.08 -16.08
CA ILE A 590 -10.50 3.50 -16.59
C ILE A 590 -10.21 4.96 -16.20
N ASN A 591 -11.15 5.88 -16.40
CA ASN A 591 -10.93 7.30 -16.09
C ASN A 591 -10.79 7.54 -14.58
N LYS A 592 -11.61 6.90 -13.73
CA LYS A 592 -11.44 6.93 -12.27
C LYS A 592 -10.05 6.43 -11.84
N ARG A 593 -9.54 5.40 -12.52
CA ARG A 593 -8.19 4.90 -12.25
C ARG A 593 -7.12 5.91 -12.65
N LEU A 594 -7.30 6.61 -13.77
CA LEU A 594 -6.38 7.66 -14.20
C LEU A 594 -6.33 8.81 -13.17
N GLU A 595 -7.48 9.23 -12.65
CA GLU A 595 -7.57 10.21 -11.54
C GLU A 595 -6.84 9.71 -10.29
N ASN A 596 -7.04 8.44 -9.90
CA ASN A 596 -6.34 7.85 -8.75
C ASN A 596 -4.82 7.76 -8.96
N TRP A 597 -4.36 7.66 -10.20
CA TRP A 597 -2.94 7.71 -10.53
C TRP A 597 -2.42 9.15 -10.63
N GLY A 598 -3.27 10.17 -10.57
CA GLY A 598 -2.90 11.57 -10.82
C GLY A 598 -2.52 11.80 -12.29
N ALA A 599 -3.08 11.03 -13.22
CA ALA A 599 -2.88 11.19 -14.66
C ALA A 599 -3.98 12.10 -15.25
N ASP A 600 -4.22 13.23 -14.59
CA ASP A 600 -5.47 14.01 -14.67
C ASP A 600 -5.71 14.63 -16.05
N ASP A 601 -4.66 14.94 -16.81
CA ASP A 601 -4.76 15.38 -18.22
C ASP A 601 -4.98 14.23 -19.22
N THR A 602 -5.37 13.05 -18.75
CA THR A 602 -5.71 11.89 -19.59
C THR A 602 -7.21 11.64 -19.57
N LYS A 603 -7.79 11.53 -20.76
CA LYS A 603 -9.21 11.19 -20.92
C LYS A 603 -9.38 10.10 -21.95
N ILE A 604 -10.13 9.06 -21.58
CA ILE A 604 -10.50 7.94 -22.43
C ILE A 604 -12.00 8.00 -22.72
N VAL A 605 -12.37 7.83 -23.99
CA VAL A 605 -13.75 7.87 -24.48
C VAL A 605 -14.14 6.63 -25.29
N ASP A 606 -13.17 5.80 -25.71
CA ASP A 606 -13.42 4.50 -26.33
C ASP A 606 -12.27 3.53 -26.06
N VAL A 607 -12.55 2.22 -26.06
CA VAL A 607 -11.56 1.17 -25.70
C VAL A 607 -10.59 0.80 -26.83
N THR A 608 -10.85 1.24 -28.07
CA THR A 608 -10.04 0.90 -29.24
C THR A 608 -8.94 1.93 -29.50
N GLY A 609 -9.14 3.19 -29.06
CA GLY A 609 -8.24 4.29 -29.35
C GLY A 609 -8.44 4.91 -30.74
N LEU A 610 -9.62 4.73 -31.33
CA LEU A 610 -9.96 5.30 -32.65
C LEU A 610 -10.47 6.73 -32.54
N ASP A 611 -11.16 7.08 -31.45
CA ASP A 611 -11.65 8.44 -31.23
C ASP A 611 -10.47 9.36 -30.84
N GLY A 612 -10.31 10.45 -31.59
CA GLY A 612 -9.29 11.47 -31.33
C GLY A 612 -9.46 12.21 -29.99
N LYS A 613 -10.61 12.06 -29.32
CA LYS A 613 -10.83 12.56 -27.95
C LYS A 613 -10.16 11.71 -26.88
N ASN A 614 -9.64 10.51 -27.21
CA ASN A 614 -8.72 9.81 -26.32
C ASN A 614 -7.40 10.58 -26.29
N LYS A 615 -7.18 11.36 -25.24
CA LYS A 615 -6.04 12.28 -25.13
C LYS A 615 -5.24 12.00 -23.86
N SER A 616 -3.94 12.25 -23.93
CA SER A 616 -3.02 12.23 -22.79
C SER A 616 -1.82 13.12 -23.11
N THR A 617 -0.92 13.27 -22.15
CA THR A 617 0.36 13.97 -22.28
C THR A 617 1.51 12.96 -22.24
N PRO A 618 2.70 13.28 -22.77
CA PRO A 618 3.88 12.43 -22.56
C PRO A 618 4.14 12.10 -21.07
N ARG A 619 3.96 13.05 -20.16
CA ARG A 619 4.12 12.83 -18.71
C ARG A 619 3.11 11.85 -18.14
N ASN A 620 1.85 11.96 -18.51
CA ASN A 620 0.83 11.01 -18.06
C ASN A 620 1.02 9.63 -18.68
N LEU A 621 1.42 9.56 -19.95
CA LEU A 621 1.78 8.27 -20.56
C LEU A 621 3.00 7.63 -19.88
N LEU A 622 3.98 8.41 -19.39
CA LEU A 622 5.09 7.88 -18.56
C LEU A 622 4.54 7.23 -17.30
N LYS A 623 3.58 7.88 -16.65
CA LYS A 623 3.00 7.40 -15.40
C LYS A 623 2.21 6.13 -15.61
N ILE A 624 1.30 6.17 -16.57
CA ILE A 624 0.46 5.05 -16.99
C ILE A 624 1.33 3.86 -17.37
N PHE A 625 2.33 4.06 -18.22
CA PHE A 625 3.18 2.98 -18.68
C PHE A 625 4.01 2.38 -17.54
N THR A 626 4.54 3.21 -16.64
CA THR A 626 5.28 2.75 -15.46
C THR A 626 4.42 1.85 -14.58
N ARG A 627 3.20 2.31 -14.20
CA ARG A 627 2.24 1.53 -13.40
C ARG A 627 1.80 0.23 -14.09
N ILE A 628 1.59 0.26 -15.40
CA ILE A 628 1.17 -0.92 -16.18
C ILE A 628 2.26 -2.00 -16.20
N LEU A 629 3.52 -1.61 -16.21
CA LEU A 629 4.64 -2.55 -16.22
C LEU A 629 4.88 -3.24 -14.88
N ASP A 630 4.27 -2.79 -13.79
CA ASP A 630 4.27 -3.50 -12.50
C ASP A 630 3.48 -4.81 -12.57
N ASN A 631 2.54 -4.91 -13.53
CA ASN A 631 1.81 -6.15 -13.77
C ASN A 631 2.63 -7.11 -14.68
N PRO A 632 3.02 -8.30 -14.20
CA PRO A 632 3.89 -9.21 -14.95
C PRO A 632 3.25 -9.75 -16.24
N ASN A 633 1.92 -9.89 -16.29
CA ASN A 633 1.22 -10.35 -17.49
C ASN A 633 1.28 -9.29 -18.60
N LEU A 634 1.06 -8.02 -18.23
CA LEU A 634 1.18 -6.88 -19.16
C LEU A 634 2.62 -6.74 -19.66
N LYS A 635 3.60 -6.73 -18.75
CA LYS A 635 5.02 -6.64 -19.10
C LYS A 635 5.45 -7.77 -20.05
N THR A 636 5.03 -9.00 -19.78
CA THR A 636 5.32 -10.17 -20.61
C THR A 636 4.67 -10.10 -21.99
N SER A 637 3.44 -9.59 -22.10
CA SER A 637 2.80 -9.41 -23.40
C SER A 637 3.47 -8.28 -24.21
N LEU A 638 3.84 -7.19 -23.56
CA LEU A 638 4.47 -6.02 -24.20
C LEU A 638 5.92 -6.26 -24.61
N SER A 639 6.59 -7.28 -24.08
CA SER A 639 7.95 -7.68 -24.46
C SER A 639 8.01 -8.53 -25.73
N LYS A 640 6.88 -9.06 -26.20
CA LYS A 640 6.82 -9.97 -27.36
C LYS A 640 6.77 -9.19 -28.66
N THR A 641 7.56 -9.65 -29.64
CA THR A 641 7.53 -9.13 -31.01
C THR A 641 6.65 -9.96 -31.95
N LYS A 642 6.44 -11.24 -31.60
CA LYS A 642 5.57 -12.18 -32.32
C LYS A 642 4.81 -13.06 -31.35
N TYR A 643 3.63 -13.51 -31.76
CA TYR A 643 2.82 -14.45 -31.01
C TYR A 643 1.94 -15.26 -31.95
N THR A 644 1.98 -16.58 -31.80
CA THR A 644 1.17 -17.51 -32.59
C THR A 644 0.27 -18.32 -31.68
N PHE A 645 -0.98 -18.49 -32.07
CA PHE A 645 -1.93 -19.32 -31.32
C PHE A 645 -2.97 -19.91 -32.28
N LYS A 646 -3.75 -20.86 -31.77
CA LYS A 646 -4.87 -21.47 -32.48
C LYS A 646 -6.13 -21.27 -31.66
N GLU A 647 -7.22 -20.88 -32.32
CA GLU A 647 -8.55 -20.83 -31.70
C GLU A 647 -8.94 -22.20 -31.13
N LEU A 648 -9.84 -22.20 -30.14
CA LEU A 648 -10.41 -23.43 -29.62
C LEU A 648 -11.43 -24.00 -30.62
N PRO A 649 -11.60 -25.34 -30.70
CA PRO A 649 -12.63 -25.96 -31.52
C PRO A 649 -14.01 -25.36 -31.24
N SER A 650 -14.73 -25.00 -32.30
CA SER A 650 -16.06 -24.39 -32.23
C SER A 650 -16.89 -24.79 -33.45
N LYS A 651 -18.19 -24.44 -33.45
CA LYS A 651 -19.09 -24.68 -34.59
C LYS A 651 -18.64 -24.02 -35.90
N VAL A 652 -17.74 -23.03 -35.83
CA VAL A 652 -17.20 -22.30 -37.00
C VAL A 652 -15.77 -22.71 -37.37
N GLY A 653 -15.27 -23.80 -36.76
CA GLY A 653 -13.91 -24.30 -36.89
C GLY A 653 -12.94 -23.66 -35.89
N ALA A 654 -11.64 -23.92 -36.10
CA ALA A 654 -10.54 -23.35 -35.32
C ALA A 654 -9.44 -22.86 -36.26
N LYS A 655 -9.19 -21.54 -36.29
CA LYS A 655 -8.16 -20.91 -37.12
C LYS A 655 -6.86 -20.66 -36.35
N SER A 656 -5.73 -20.83 -37.02
CA SER A 656 -4.42 -20.42 -36.51
C SER A 656 -4.14 -18.95 -36.83
N HIS A 657 -3.56 -18.23 -35.89
CA HIS A 657 -3.20 -16.81 -36.01
C HIS A 657 -1.72 -16.62 -35.76
N ALA A 658 -1.11 -15.76 -36.57
CA ALA A 658 0.25 -15.27 -36.36
C ALA A 658 0.20 -13.75 -36.24
N ILE A 659 0.56 -13.25 -35.06
CA ILE A 659 0.53 -11.84 -34.74
C ILE A 659 1.97 -11.36 -34.65
N SER A 660 2.25 -10.24 -35.29
CA SER A 660 3.51 -9.53 -35.16
C SER A 660 3.23 -8.13 -34.66
N THR A 661 4.16 -7.60 -33.88
CA THR A 661 4.08 -6.22 -33.45
C THR A 661 4.11 -5.29 -34.67
N PRO A 662 3.24 -4.27 -34.75
CA PRO A 662 3.37 -3.21 -35.75
C PRO A 662 4.63 -2.37 -35.51
N ASN A 663 5.26 -2.55 -34.35
CA ASN A 663 6.49 -1.89 -33.97
C ASN A 663 7.68 -2.41 -34.78
N LYS A 664 8.03 -1.74 -35.89
CA LYS A 664 9.23 -2.05 -36.70
C LYS A 664 10.54 -1.59 -36.04
N LEU A 665 10.55 -1.36 -34.73
CA LEU A 665 11.77 -1.07 -33.95
C LEU A 665 12.59 -2.36 -33.80
N VAL A 666 13.13 -2.87 -34.91
CA VAL A 666 14.32 -3.71 -34.85
C VAL A 666 15.41 -2.80 -34.28
N PRO A 667 16.11 -3.20 -33.20
CA PRO A 667 17.27 -2.44 -32.75
C PRO A 667 18.15 -2.14 -33.97
N LEU A 668 18.52 -0.88 -34.18
CA LEU A 668 19.44 -0.53 -35.27
C LEU A 668 20.64 -1.48 -35.19
N ALA A 669 21.21 -1.89 -36.33
CA ALA A 669 22.42 -2.71 -36.33
C ALA A 669 23.46 -2.09 -35.36
N ASN A 670 24.01 -2.90 -34.46
CA ASN A 670 24.93 -2.49 -33.39
C ASN A 670 24.32 -1.57 -32.30
N ALA A 671 23.02 -1.66 -32.02
CA ALA A 671 22.39 -0.91 -30.92
C ALA A 671 22.94 -1.33 -29.55
N ASN A 672 23.30 -0.36 -28.71
CA ASN A 672 23.78 -0.58 -27.33
C ASN A 672 22.61 -0.70 -26.32
N TYR A 673 21.44 -1.15 -26.75
CA TYR A 673 20.25 -1.34 -25.92
C TYR A 673 19.37 -2.48 -26.42
N LYS A 674 18.55 -3.05 -25.53
CA LYS A 674 17.44 -3.95 -25.85
C LYS A 674 16.11 -3.28 -25.52
N ILE A 675 15.05 -3.64 -26.25
CA ILE A 675 13.68 -3.23 -25.94
C ILE A 675 13.08 -4.26 -24.99
N ILE A 676 12.64 -3.82 -23.81
CA ILE A 676 12.06 -4.68 -22.76
C ILE A 676 10.54 -4.78 -22.93
N ALA A 677 9.89 -3.66 -23.22
CA ALA A 677 8.45 -3.59 -23.44
C ALA A 677 8.16 -2.44 -24.39
N SER A 678 7.15 -2.58 -25.25
CA SER A 678 6.75 -1.48 -26.13
C SER A 678 5.30 -1.57 -26.58
N LYS A 679 4.74 -0.41 -26.93
CA LYS A 679 3.45 -0.30 -27.62
C LYS A 679 3.51 0.86 -28.61
N THR A 680 2.89 0.65 -29.77
CA THR A 680 2.69 1.70 -30.77
C THR A 680 1.20 1.90 -31.08
N GLY A 681 0.86 3.04 -31.66
CA GLY A 681 -0.48 3.35 -32.15
C GLY A 681 -0.42 4.48 -33.16
N SER A 682 -1.39 4.50 -34.08
CA SER A 682 -1.51 5.60 -35.03
C SER A 682 -2.97 5.84 -35.43
N THR A 683 -3.34 7.12 -35.52
CA THR A 683 -4.54 7.61 -36.22
C THR A 683 -4.16 8.90 -36.97
N ASN A 684 -5.06 9.42 -37.80
CA ASN A 684 -4.81 10.68 -38.51
C ASN A 684 -4.62 11.85 -37.53
N GLU A 685 -5.37 11.86 -36.44
CA GLU A 685 -5.37 12.90 -35.41
C GLU A 685 -4.16 12.77 -34.47
N ALA A 686 -3.78 11.53 -34.13
CA ALA A 686 -2.68 11.25 -33.20
C ALA A 686 -1.30 11.34 -33.86
N GLY A 687 -1.22 11.20 -35.18
CA GLY A 687 -0.01 10.74 -35.84
C GLY A 687 0.43 9.39 -35.26
N VAL A 688 1.72 9.11 -35.26
CA VAL A 688 2.30 7.92 -34.65
C VAL A 688 2.69 8.22 -33.20
N VAL A 689 2.24 7.34 -32.31
CA VAL A 689 2.50 7.36 -30.87
C VAL A 689 3.24 6.08 -30.49
N THR A 690 4.32 6.22 -29.73
CA THR A 690 5.13 5.10 -29.25
C THR A 690 5.48 5.30 -27.79
N VAL A 691 5.36 4.23 -27.01
CA VAL A 691 5.95 4.08 -25.68
C VAL A 691 6.85 2.85 -25.68
N MET A 692 8.06 2.97 -25.14
CA MET A 692 9.00 1.86 -25.04
C MET A 692 9.85 1.96 -23.78
N LEU A 693 10.03 0.81 -23.12
CA LEU A 693 11.04 0.61 -22.09
C LEU A 693 12.26 -0.04 -22.74
N ILE A 694 13.41 0.60 -22.63
CA ILE A 694 14.69 0.03 -23.06
C ILE A 694 15.59 -0.27 -21.88
N GLU A 695 16.55 -1.17 -22.08
CA GLU A 695 17.66 -1.41 -21.18
C GLU A 695 18.97 -1.30 -21.96
N THR A 696 19.91 -0.52 -21.47
CA THR A 696 21.24 -0.42 -22.07
C THR A 696 22.00 -1.75 -21.91
N ILE A 697 22.75 -2.17 -22.92
CA ILE A 697 23.48 -3.44 -22.88
C ILE A 697 24.61 -3.36 -21.84
N LYS A 698 25.37 -2.26 -21.85
CA LYS A 698 26.56 -2.06 -21.00
C LYS A 698 26.23 -1.77 -19.54
N THR A 699 25.37 -0.77 -19.28
CA THR A 699 25.12 -0.30 -17.90
C THR A 699 23.89 -0.91 -17.25
N LYS A 700 23.09 -1.68 -18.00
CA LYS A 700 21.80 -2.25 -17.54
C LYS A 700 20.79 -1.20 -17.05
N LYS A 701 21.04 0.08 -17.31
CA LYS A 701 20.11 1.17 -16.98
C LYS A 701 18.90 1.10 -17.87
N GLN A 702 17.73 1.36 -17.30
CA GLN A 702 16.46 1.33 -18.00
C GLN A 702 15.89 2.72 -18.21
N TYR A 703 15.33 2.94 -19.40
CA TYR A 703 14.76 4.22 -19.80
C TYR A 703 13.41 4.02 -20.48
N THR A 704 12.43 4.83 -20.09
CA THR A 704 11.16 4.95 -20.80
C THR A 704 11.26 6.06 -21.83
N ILE A 705 10.84 5.78 -23.06
CA ILE A 705 10.83 6.73 -24.18
C ILE A 705 9.42 6.82 -24.72
N ILE A 706 8.95 8.05 -24.89
CA ILE A 706 7.61 8.38 -25.37
C ILE A 706 7.75 9.35 -26.53
N THR A 707 7.09 9.07 -27.64
CA THR A 707 7.02 9.96 -28.81
C THR A 707 5.58 10.08 -29.26
N MET A 708 5.10 11.31 -29.50
CA MET A 708 3.71 11.57 -29.90
C MET A 708 3.64 12.55 -31.07
N GLY A 709 2.77 12.27 -32.05
CA GLY A 709 2.54 13.14 -33.21
C GLY A 709 3.55 12.97 -34.34
N SER A 710 4.30 11.87 -34.40
CA SER A 710 5.23 11.62 -35.51
C SER A 710 4.45 11.34 -36.81
N THR A 711 4.92 11.84 -37.95
CA THR A 711 4.41 11.44 -39.28
C THR A 711 5.14 10.21 -39.83
N ASP A 712 6.24 9.79 -39.19
CA ASP A 712 7.02 8.60 -39.58
C ASP A 712 6.46 7.32 -38.95
N ILE A 713 5.80 6.50 -39.77
CA ILE A 713 5.26 5.18 -39.41
C ILE A 713 6.32 4.14 -39.03
N LYS A 714 7.60 4.38 -39.34
CA LYS A 714 8.71 3.50 -38.95
C LYS A 714 9.26 3.80 -37.56
N ASN A 715 8.78 4.88 -36.90
CA ASN A 715 9.22 5.29 -35.57
C ASN A 715 10.75 5.47 -35.44
N GLN A 716 11.42 5.94 -36.49
CA GLN A 716 12.89 6.08 -36.49
C GLN A 716 13.37 7.02 -35.39
N GLU A 717 12.59 8.06 -35.08
CA GLU A 717 12.96 9.03 -34.05
C GLU A 717 13.05 8.40 -32.65
N ALA A 718 12.10 7.53 -32.29
CA ALA A 718 12.15 6.80 -31.02
C ALA A 718 13.43 5.94 -30.90
N ASN A 719 13.86 5.30 -32.00
CA ASN A 719 15.13 4.58 -32.07
C ASN A 719 16.35 5.50 -31.94
N LYS A 720 16.33 6.70 -32.54
CA LYS A 720 17.44 7.67 -32.40
C LYS A 720 17.55 8.16 -30.96
N ILE A 721 16.42 8.46 -30.31
CA ILE A 721 16.37 8.83 -28.89
C ILE A 721 16.92 7.69 -28.02
N ALA A 722 16.51 6.44 -28.28
CA ALA A 722 17.02 5.26 -27.58
C ALA A 722 18.54 5.08 -27.76
N LYS A 723 19.04 5.27 -28.99
CA LYS A 723 20.48 5.24 -29.28
C LYS A 723 21.22 6.36 -28.55
N TRP A 724 20.66 7.57 -28.52
CA TRP A 724 21.25 8.73 -27.86
C TRP A 724 21.39 8.52 -26.35
N ILE A 725 20.31 8.16 -25.65
CA ILE A 725 20.35 7.98 -24.19
C ILE A 725 21.21 6.78 -23.78
N SER A 726 21.32 5.75 -24.64
CA SER A 726 22.17 4.57 -24.39
C SER A 726 23.66 4.78 -24.63
N THR A 727 24.10 5.96 -25.08
CA THR A 727 25.54 6.28 -25.22
C THR A 727 26.24 6.53 -23.88
N GLY A 728 25.49 6.86 -22.82
CA GLY A 728 26.04 7.22 -21.51
C GLY A 728 26.76 8.59 -21.47
N LYS A 729 26.71 9.36 -22.56
CA LYS A 729 27.35 10.70 -22.67
C LYS A 729 26.42 11.85 -22.32
N VAL A 730 25.16 11.58 -21.96
CA VAL A 730 24.18 12.61 -21.60
C VAL A 730 24.53 13.14 -20.22
N LYS A 731 25.14 14.34 -20.17
CA LYS A 731 25.31 15.10 -18.93
C LYS A 731 23.97 15.76 -18.60
N ILE A 732 23.31 15.25 -17.56
CA ILE A 732 22.09 15.86 -17.03
C ILE A 732 22.54 17.11 -16.26
N THR A 733 22.26 18.30 -16.78
CA THR A 733 22.41 19.54 -16.02
C THR A 733 21.34 19.56 -14.95
N SER A 734 21.76 19.75 -13.71
CA SER A 734 21.01 19.48 -12.49
C SER A 734 20.05 20.63 -12.13
N ASN A 735 19.02 20.84 -12.95
CA ASN A 735 17.92 21.74 -12.64
C ASN A 735 16.72 20.96 -12.13
#